data_AF-A0A255TCV5-F1
#
_entry.id   AF-A0A255TCV5-F1
#
_cell.length_a   1.000
_cell.length_b   1.000
_cell.length_c   1.000
_cell.angle_alpha   90.00
_cell.angle_beta   90.00
_cell.angle_gamma   90.00
#
_symmetry.space_group_name_H-M   'P 1'
#
loop_
_entity.id
_entity.type
_entity.pdbx_description
1 polymer ?
#
loop_
_entity_poly.entity_id
_entity_poly.type
_entity_poly.pdbx_seq_one_letter_code
_entity_poly.pdbx_strand_id
1 'polypeptide(L)'
;MKLRNTAIATMLAAGMCNTAQAQLVINEIMQSNIDCVMDDINEFPDSWVELYNAGSEKVNLSHYSINDKDNDETAWILPSRIVKPGEYVMVYCDKEEKGLHTPFRLESGKGCAVYLYYNNTLADKIEGLKKQPAPNIAYGRKTDGAADWGYQAQPTPGKTNCGKTLKDVLGEPVFSKKGCVMENGTLYALQLSLPEGTEGAEIRYTTDGTEPTSSSKKYVNPITISKTTVVRAKLFADDKLSPRSTTHSYIFFPRRLTLPVISIVTDKKYFYDSKIGIYVDGSYSSGKKNYEYDWRRPINLEFFTSASTDSELNQLCETRVMGGATRSAALKSLAIYANKRFGEKRFKYEFFPDQRPGITDFKSLALRNAGNDFDYLYMRDAIIQRTVAQHVDLDWQAWHPAIVYINGEYKGMLNIRERSNEDNIYSNYDGLEDIDMIENWYELKEGDMENYNAFKEFYKENGHSREEYEKWMDTTEFLNLMLTNLFFNNRDFPGNNIVMWRPRTEDGRWRWIMKDTDFGLGLYGTQPDYNTIKWVNDNKYDSNTAWANQPEHTLLFRKLMKTDDFKREFLDRAAIYMGDFLNERGTREVWDPMYEMIKYEYPNHRKLFNQWWPNYSDELSSARSFIAKRANYFYDMVADYYGAGKPSVLKVNSNTDETELEGVTIKMNGIELSRPIFDGKYYTGKELTVEGNAERVKGWTVTTVTGTKKETKEVDGESYTFTMTNATSTTIEAILKDDTSVGGVSCDETKASDILTLSGVTVRKNATNTKGLRPGAYIWKNKIIMVNGR
;
A
#
# COMPACT_ATOMS: atom_id res chain seq x y z
N MET A 1 65.18 27.44 77.85
CA MET A 1 65.70 26.08 78.08
C MET A 1 64.51 25.18 78.43
N LYS A 2 63.70 24.81 77.42
CA LYS A 2 63.55 23.44 76.86
C LYS A 2 63.35 22.35 77.92
N LEU A 3 62.11 21.89 78.05
CA LEU A 3 61.76 20.48 78.33
C LEU A 3 60.37 20.18 77.74
N ARG A 4 60.22 18.95 77.28
CA ARG A 4 59.34 18.43 76.22
C ARG A 4 58.26 17.50 76.80
N ASN A 5 57.17 17.40 76.04
CA ASN A 5 56.24 16.24 75.87
C ASN A 5 55.41 15.82 77.09
N THR A 6 54.10 15.57 76.99
CA THR A 6 53.44 14.62 76.08
C THR A 6 51.93 14.91 76.07
N ALA A 7 51.29 14.95 74.89
CA ALA A 7 49.82 14.97 74.78
C ALA A 7 49.38 13.94 73.74
N ILE A 8 48.48 13.06 74.19
CA ILE A 8 47.86 11.96 73.46
C ILE A 8 46.81 12.54 72.50
N ALA A 9 46.91 12.23 71.21
CA ALA A 9 45.90 12.55 70.21
C ALA A 9 45.22 11.26 69.73
N THR A 10 43.93 11.15 70.03
CA THR A 10 43.04 10.07 69.58
C THR A 10 42.70 10.29 68.11
N MET A 11 43.10 9.36 67.23
CA MET A 11 42.63 9.29 65.84
C MET A 11 41.21 8.72 65.80
N LEU A 12 40.23 9.51 65.36
CA LEU A 12 38.98 8.99 64.80
C LEU A 12 39.21 8.74 63.31
N ALA A 13 39.10 7.48 62.89
CA ALA A 13 39.11 7.09 61.49
C ALA A 13 37.81 7.57 60.83
N ALA A 14 37.94 8.42 59.80
CA ALA A 14 36.86 8.74 58.88
C ALA A 14 36.56 7.49 58.05
N GLY A 15 35.40 6.88 58.30
CA GLY A 15 34.85 5.81 57.46
C GLY A 15 34.61 6.33 56.05
N MET A 16 35.19 5.62 55.09
CA MET A 16 35.04 5.86 53.65
C MET A 16 33.56 5.85 53.25
N CYS A 17 33.18 6.85 52.45
CA CYS A 17 31.93 6.89 51.73
C CYS A 17 31.94 5.75 50.68
N ASN A 18 31.31 4.62 50.98
CA ASN A 18 30.92 3.66 49.95
C ASN A 18 29.76 4.30 49.20
N THR A 19 30.02 4.91 48.04
CA THR A 19 28.98 5.07 47.02
C THR A 19 28.52 3.68 46.65
N ALA A 20 27.33 3.27 47.12
CA ALA A 20 26.74 2.00 46.73
C ALA A 20 26.55 2.03 45.20
N GLN A 21 27.41 1.34 44.47
CA GLN A 21 27.25 1.16 43.04
C GLN A 21 25.93 0.41 42.83
N ALA A 22 25.08 0.90 41.93
CA ALA A 22 23.81 0.23 41.62
C ALA A 22 24.08 -1.22 41.24
N GLN A 23 23.31 -2.14 41.82
CA GLN A 23 23.55 -3.57 41.67
C GLN A 23 23.22 -4.04 40.25
N LEU A 24 22.12 -3.52 39.67
CA LEU A 24 21.77 -3.68 38.27
C LEU A 24 22.00 -2.34 37.55
N VAL A 25 22.70 -2.37 36.42
CA VAL A 25 23.07 -1.19 35.63
C VAL A 25 22.68 -1.36 34.17
N ILE A 26 22.50 -0.26 33.46
CA ILE A 26 22.33 -0.24 32.00
C ILE A 26 23.70 -0.52 31.37
N ASN A 27 23.80 -1.55 30.54
CA ASN A 27 25.08 -2.04 30.04
C ASN A 27 25.32 -1.73 28.55
N GLU A 28 24.31 -1.92 27.72
CA GLU A 28 24.38 -1.75 26.27
C GLU A 28 22.99 -1.39 25.74
N ILE A 29 22.90 -0.58 24.69
CA ILE A 29 21.63 -0.14 24.08
C ILE A 29 21.72 -0.05 22.56
N MET A 30 20.60 -0.29 21.88
CA MET A 30 20.47 -0.14 20.43
C MET A 30 19.14 0.53 20.07
N GLN A 31 19.21 1.68 19.39
CA GLN A 31 18.05 2.47 18.95
C GLN A 31 17.43 1.96 17.64
N SER A 32 18.12 1.10 16.90
CA SER A 32 17.68 0.62 15.59
C SER A 32 18.19 -0.79 15.35
N ASN A 33 17.40 -1.77 15.79
CA ASN A 33 17.66 -3.18 15.60
C ASN A 33 16.99 -3.66 14.30
N ILE A 34 17.81 -4.11 13.35
CA ILE A 34 17.37 -4.76 12.11
C ILE A 34 17.32 -6.26 12.32
N ASP A 35 18.45 -6.84 12.74
CA ASP A 35 18.64 -8.27 12.91
C ASP A 35 19.74 -8.65 13.91
N CYS A 36 20.13 -7.72 14.79
CA CYS A 36 21.13 -8.00 15.83
C CYS A 36 20.55 -8.90 16.92
N VAL A 37 19.32 -8.62 17.37
CA VAL A 37 18.59 -9.35 18.39
C VAL A 37 17.22 -9.73 17.86
N MET A 38 16.89 -11.02 17.97
CA MET A 38 15.53 -11.54 17.79
C MET A 38 14.97 -11.82 19.19
N ASP A 39 13.71 -11.45 19.43
CA ASP A 39 13.03 -11.63 20.70
C ASP A 39 12.52 -13.06 20.92
N ASP A 40 11.76 -13.25 21.99
CA ASP A 40 11.19 -14.53 22.42
C ASP A 40 9.94 -14.95 21.63
N ILE A 41 9.43 -14.12 20.72
CA ILE A 41 8.31 -14.41 19.82
C ILE A 41 8.72 -14.52 18.34
N ASN A 42 10.03 -14.66 18.07
CA ASN A 42 10.66 -14.71 16.74
C ASN A 42 10.47 -13.43 15.90
N GLU A 43 10.42 -12.29 16.56
CA GLU A 43 10.36 -10.99 15.93
C GLU A 43 11.64 -10.19 16.19
N PHE A 44 11.89 -9.18 15.35
CA PHE A 44 12.98 -8.24 15.58
C PHE A 44 12.40 -7.02 16.27
N PRO A 45 12.66 -6.79 17.57
CA PRO A 45 12.18 -5.60 18.25
C PRO A 45 12.77 -4.34 17.61
N ASP A 46 12.07 -3.20 17.69
CA ASP A 46 12.52 -1.92 17.12
C ASP A 46 13.89 -1.49 17.70
N SER A 47 14.02 -1.65 19.02
CA SER A 47 15.18 -1.24 19.81
C SER A 47 15.30 -2.11 21.07
N TRP A 48 16.41 -2.03 21.80
CA TRP A 48 16.60 -2.78 23.05
C TRP A 48 17.56 -2.10 24.01
N VAL A 49 17.43 -2.48 25.29
CA VAL A 49 18.31 -2.15 26.40
C VAL A 49 18.78 -3.44 27.06
N GLU A 50 20.08 -3.56 27.29
CA GLU A 50 20.66 -4.62 28.10
C GLU A 50 20.94 -4.11 29.51
N LEU A 51 20.52 -4.87 30.52
CA LEU A 51 20.86 -4.66 31.91
C LEU A 51 21.90 -5.71 32.37
N TYR A 52 22.82 -5.30 33.23
CA TYR A 52 23.87 -6.17 33.78
C TYR A 52 23.90 -6.08 35.31
N ASN A 53 23.96 -7.23 35.98
CA ASN A 53 24.14 -7.27 37.44
C ASN A 53 25.64 -7.15 37.78
N ALA A 54 26.07 -5.94 38.10
CA ALA A 54 27.45 -5.59 38.46
C ALA A 54 27.79 -5.88 39.93
N GLY A 55 26.81 -6.24 40.76
CA GLY A 55 27.05 -6.55 42.17
C GLY A 55 27.38 -8.01 42.45
N SER A 56 27.64 -8.31 43.73
CA SER A 56 28.00 -9.66 44.20
C SER A 56 26.81 -10.51 44.64
N GLU A 57 25.61 -9.95 44.70
CA GLU A 57 24.39 -10.64 45.15
C GLU A 57 23.38 -10.82 43.99
N LYS A 58 22.44 -11.75 44.17
CA LYS A 58 21.31 -11.89 43.25
C LYS A 58 20.30 -10.74 43.44
N VAL A 59 19.69 -10.26 42.35
CA VAL A 59 18.58 -9.28 42.39
C VAL A 59 17.29 -9.89 41.85
N ASN A 60 16.15 -9.33 42.25
CA ASN A 60 14.87 -9.61 41.60
C ASN A 60 14.46 -8.40 40.75
N LEU A 61 14.20 -8.62 39.46
CA LEU A 61 13.76 -7.59 38.52
C LEU A 61 12.46 -6.91 38.92
N SER A 62 11.57 -7.55 39.70
CA SER A 62 10.31 -6.92 40.13
C SER A 62 10.49 -5.72 41.07
N HIS A 63 11.71 -5.47 41.54
CA HIS A 63 12.03 -4.27 42.32
C HIS A 63 12.57 -3.13 41.43
N TYR A 64 12.71 -3.38 40.13
CA TYR A 64 13.23 -2.44 39.15
C TYR A 64 12.13 -2.01 38.18
N SER A 65 12.20 -0.76 37.75
CA SER A 65 11.38 -0.22 36.67
C SER A 65 12.23 0.59 35.69
N ILE A 66 11.79 0.66 34.43
CA ILE A 66 12.52 1.30 33.33
C ILE A 66 11.63 2.31 32.59
N ASN A 67 12.20 3.44 32.18
CA ASN A 67 11.47 4.48 31.45
C ASN A 67 12.37 5.18 30.42
N ASP A 68 11.78 5.75 29.38
CA ASP A 68 12.43 6.65 28.42
C ASP A 68 12.37 8.14 28.84
N LYS A 69 11.74 8.42 29.99
CA LYS A 69 11.62 9.73 30.63
C LYS A 69 12.03 9.66 32.10
N ASP A 70 12.49 10.78 32.66
CA ASP A 70 12.85 10.88 34.08
C ASP A 70 11.57 11.02 34.94
N ASN A 71 10.87 9.90 35.10
CA ASN A 71 9.63 9.82 35.87
C ASN A 71 9.44 8.37 36.37
N ASP A 72 9.61 8.17 37.67
CA ASP A 72 9.45 6.88 38.33
C ASP A 72 7.99 6.42 38.44
N GLU A 73 7.05 7.36 38.64
CA GLU A 73 5.61 7.07 38.74
C GLU A 73 5.03 6.39 37.49
N THR A 74 5.64 6.65 36.34
CA THR A 74 5.25 6.08 35.03
C THR A 74 6.23 5.03 34.51
N ALA A 75 7.27 4.70 35.28
CA ALA A 75 8.28 3.74 34.86
C ALA A 75 7.68 2.32 34.80
N TRP A 76 8.01 1.59 33.74
CA TRP A 76 7.51 0.23 33.52
C TRP A 76 8.19 -0.76 34.45
N ILE A 77 7.43 -1.42 35.32
CA ILE A 77 7.95 -2.41 36.27
C ILE A 77 8.37 -3.66 35.51
N LEU A 78 9.62 -4.11 35.71
CA LEU A 78 10.13 -5.30 35.06
C LEU A 78 9.51 -6.58 35.66
N PRO A 79 9.26 -7.62 34.85
CA PRO A 79 8.68 -8.87 35.34
C PRO A 79 9.61 -9.59 36.32
N SER A 80 9.03 -10.24 37.34
CA SER A 80 9.81 -10.96 38.37
C SER A 80 10.72 -12.02 37.75
N ARG A 81 12.02 -11.84 37.90
CA ARG A 81 13.07 -12.78 37.52
C ARG A 81 14.28 -12.55 38.42
N ILE A 82 14.86 -13.64 38.91
CA ILE A 82 16.12 -13.58 39.64
C ILE A 82 17.28 -13.43 38.64
N VAL A 83 18.12 -12.42 38.85
CA VAL A 83 19.32 -12.14 38.05
C VAL A 83 20.53 -12.32 38.94
N LYS A 84 21.38 -13.30 38.63
CA LYS A 84 22.59 -13.62 39.39
C LYS A 84 23.68 -12.57 39.15
N PRO A 85 24.70 -12.49 40.03
CA PRO A 85 25.91 -11.71 39.77
C PRO A 85 26.50 -12.05 38.39
N GLY A 86 26.80 -11.02 37.60
CA GLY A 86 27.36 -11.18 36.26
C GLY A 86 26.38 -11.62 35.16
N GLU A 87 25.08 -11.73 35.46
CA GLU A 87 24.04 -12.09 34.49
C GLU A 87 23.49 -10.85 33.76
N TYR A 88 23.01 -11.07 32.52
CA TYR A 88 22.44 -10.07 31.63
C TYR A 88 20.93 -10.24 31.47
N VAL A 89 20.24 -9.14 31.20
CA VAL A 89 18.81 -9.11 30.88
C VAL A 89 18.59 -8.26 29.64
N MET A 90 18.00 -8.87 28.61
CA MET A 90 17.52 -8.14 27.43
C MET A 90 16.13 -7.58 27.72
N VAL A 91 15.98 -6.27 27.58
CA VAL A 91 14.72 -5.55 27.62
C VAL A 91 14.43 -5.05 26.20
N TYR A 92 13.32 -5.49 25.62
CA TYR A 92 12.93 -5.16 24.26
C TYR A 92 12.07 -3.90 24.25
N CYS A 93 12.38 -2.95 23.37
CA CYS A 93 11.74 -1.64 23.34
C CYS A 93 10.97 -1.45 22.03
N ASP A 94 9.72 -1.91 22.00
CA ASP A 94 8.90 -2.08 20.79
C ASP A 94 7.38 -1.84 20.97
N LYS A 95 6.93 -1.44 22.17
CA LYS A 95 5.51 -1.17 22.51
C LYS A 95 4.59 -2.39 22.64
N GLU A 96 5.14 -3.60 22.80
CA GLU A 96 4.30 -4.80 22.99
C GLU A 96 3.78 -4.97 24.44
N GLU A 97 4.38 -4.28 25.42
CA GLU A 97 3.96 -4.28 26.85
C GLU A 97 3.70 -5.68 27.44
N LYS A 98 4.60 -6.61 27.17
CA LYS A 98 4.46 -8.00 27.61
C LYS A 98 5.79 -8.62 27.98
N GLY A 99 5.88 -9.23 29.15
CA GLY A 99 7.14 -9.83 29.61
C GLY A 99 8.25 -8.78 29.68
N LEU A 100 9.33 -8.99 28.91
CA LEU A 100 10.46 -8.05 28.84
C LEU A 100 10.31 -6.99 27.73
N HIS A 101 9.13 -6.90 27.09
CA HIS A 101 8.81 -5.87 26.12
C HIS A 101 8.20 -4.63 26.80
N THR A 102 8.77 -3.46 26.54
CA THR A 102 8.33 -2.19 27.15
C THR A 102 7.17 -1.55 26.38
N PRO A 103 6.33 -0.72 27.02
CA PRO A 103 5.27 0.06 26.34
C PRO A 103 5.80 1.22 25.48
N PHE A 104 7.11 1.41 25.44
CA PHE A 104 7.81 2.43 24.65
C PHE A 104 8.87 1.82 23.74
N ARG A 105 9.43 2.64 22.84
CA ARG A 105 10.59 2.34 22.00
C ARG A 105 11.65 3.42 22.17
N LEU A 106 12.92 3.11 21.93
CA LEU A 106 13.98 4.11 21.99
C LEU A 106 13.97 5.00 20.74
N GLU A 107 13.67 6.28 20.93
CA GLU A 107 13.60 7.23 19.81
C GLU A 107 15.01 7.63 19.32
N SER A 108 15.24 7.54 18.01
CA SER A 108 16.50 8.00 17.41
C SER A 108 16.49 9.51 17.13
N GLY A 109 17.48 10.24 17.68
CA GLY A 109 17.76 11.65 17.33
C GLY A 109 16.95 12.71 18.06
N LYS A 110 16.24 12.38 19.15
CA LYS A 110 15.45 13.33 19.96
C LYS A 110 15.88 13.37 21.43
N GLY A 111 17.19 13.28 21.71
CA GLY A 111 17.71 13.29 23.09
C GLY A 111 17.30 12.04 23.88
N CYS A 112 17.40 10.87 23.24
CA CYS A 112 17.04 9.58 23.81
C CYS A 112 17.69 9.40 25.19
N ALA A 113 16.90 8.86 26.12
CA ALA A 113 17.34 8.56 27.47
C ALA A 113 16.75 7.23 27.91
N VAL A 114 17.38 6.62 28.91
CA VAL A 114 16.89 5.44 29.61
C VAL A 114 17.18 5.63 31.07
N TYR A 115 16.15 5.47 31.90
CA TYR A 115 16.23 5.58 33.35
C TYR A 115 15.85 4.23 33.96
N LEU A 116 16.70 3.72 34.85
CA LEU A 116 16.47 2.51 35.61
C LEU A 116 16.28 2.90 37.07
N TYR A 117 15.15 2.54 37.64
CA TYR A 117 14.83 2.77 39.05
C TYR A 117 14.87 1.47 39.84
N TYR A 118 15.24 1.54 41.11
CA TYR A 118 15.13 0.47 42.10
C TYR A 118 14.27 0.97 43.26
N ASN A 119 13.12 0.32 43.53
CA ASN A 119 12.15 0.77 44.53
C ASN A 119 11.88 2.29 44.46
N ASN A 120 11.57 2.78 43.25
CA ASN A 120 11.29 4.19 42.95
C ASN A 120 12.46 5.17 43.17
N THR A 121 13.67 4.67 43.40
CA THR A 121 14.89 5.48 43.47
C THR A 121 15.72 5.27 42.22
N LEU A 122 16.21 6.33 41.60
CA LEU A 122 17.05 6.24 40.41
C LEU A 122 18.31 5.40 40.70
N ALA A 123 18.47 4.28 39.98
CA ALA A 123 19.58 3.35 40.13
C ALA A 123 20.67 3.60 39.08
N ASP A 124 20.29 3.73 37.81
CA ASP A 124 21.22 4.06 36.73
C ASP A 124 20.50 4.82 35.62
N LYS A 125 21.26 5.57 34.80
CA LYS A 125 20.69 6.25 33.64
C LYS A 125 21.69 6.49 32.54
N ILE A 126 21.15 6.69 31.34
CA ILE A 126 21.85 7.28 30.21
C ILE A 126 20.96 8.37 29.61
N GLU A 127 21.53 9.55 29.38
CA GLU A 127 20.82 10.73 28.87
C GLU A 127 21.56 11.33 27.68
N GLY A 128 20.85 12.09 26.86
CA GLY A 128 21.46 12.84 25.75
C GLY A 128 22.06 11.95 24.67
N LEU A 129 21.58 10.70 24.53
CA LEU A 129 22.07 9.78 23.53
C LEU A 129 21.75 10.32 22.13
N LYS A 130 22.82 10.58 21.37
CA LYS A 130 22.72 10.97 19.97
C LYS A 130 22.18 9.82 19.13
N LYS A 131 21.55 10.15 18.00
CA LYS A 131 21.18 9.14 16.99
C LYS A 131 22.39 8.24 16.70
N GLN A 132 22.24 6.94 16.89
CA GLN A 132 23.25 5.96 16.51
C GLN A 132 23.56 6.09 15.02
N PRO A 133 24.83 5.96 14.62
CA PRO A 133 25.29 6.37 13.29
C PRO A 133 24.72 5.51 12.15
N ALA A 134 24.35 4.26 12.45
CA ALA A 134 23.67 3.36 11.53
C ALA A 134 22.87 2.32 12.34
N PRO A 135 21.89 1.64 11.72
CA PRO A 135 21.24 0.49 12.34
C PRO A 135 22.23 -0.62 12.71
N ASN A 136 21.86 -1.45 13.70
CA ASN A 136 22.69 -2.51 14.30
C ASN A 136 24.02 -2.04 14.94
N ILE A 137 24.20 -0.74 15.18
CA ILE A 137 25.34 -0.23 15.94
C ILE A 137 24.90 0.03 17.38
N ALA A 138 25.41 -0.74 18.33
CA ALA A 138 25.10 -0.56 19.74
C ALA A 138 25.99 0.51 20.40
N TYR A 139 25.46 1.15 21.43
CA TYR A 139 26.18 2.05 22.33
C TYR A 139 26.17 1.42 23.72
N GLY A 140 27.34 1.28 24.35
CA GLY A 140 27.43 0.53 25.59
C GLY A 140 28.64 0.90 26.41
N ARG A 141 28.69 0.38 27.64
CA ARG A 141 29.86 0.46 28.50
C ARG A 141 31.03 -0.30 27.84
N LYS A 142 32.26 0.17 28.02
CA LYS A 142 33.43 -0.44 27.36
C LYS A 142 33.66 -1.89 27.82
N THR A 143 33.55 -2.12 29.13
CA THR A 143 33.45 -3.45 29.75
C THR A 143 32.21 -3.45 30.65
N ASP A 144 31.74 -4.62 31.06
CA ASP A 144 30.50 -4.74 31.84
C ASP A 144 30.54 -3.85 33.10
N GLY A 145 29.52 -2.99 33.27
CA GLY A 145 29.42 -2.07 34.39
C GLY A 145 30.47 -0.93 34.46
N ALA A 146 31.35 -0.78 33.47
CA ALA A 146 32.37 0.28 33.46
C ALA A 146 31.79 1.68 33.26
N ALA A 147 32.48 2.71 33.76
CA ALA A 147 32.07 4.11 33.60
C ALA A 147 32.22 4.64 32.15
N ASP A 148 33.17 4.09 31.39
CA ASP A 148 33.43 4.51 30.02
C ASP A 148 32.38 3.97 29.05
N TRP A 149 31.80 4.84 28.22
CA TRP A 149 30.82 4.48 27.19
C TRP A 149 31.34 4.77 25.78
N GLY A 150 30.85 4.02 24.81
CA GLY A 150 31.10 4.27 23.40
C GLY A 150 30.33 3.34 22.49
N TYR A 151 30.44 3.56 21.18
CA TYR A 151 29.88 2.64 20.21
C TYR A 151 30.67 1.34 20.24
N GLN A 152 29.99 0.22 20.47
CA GLN A 152 30.65 -1.08 20.57
C GLN A 152 31.25 -1.46 19.21
N ALA A 153 32.50 -1.92 19.19
CA ALA A 153 33.13 -2.42 17.96
C ALA A 153 32.37 -3.62 17.38
N GLN A 154 31.74 -4.41 18.27
CA GLN A 154 30.77 -5.45 17.96
C GLN A 154 29.70 -5.43 19.05
N PRO A 155 28.40 -5.39 18.72
CA PRO A 155 27.34 -5.52 19.70
C PRO A 155 27.42 -6.85 20.46
N THR A 156 27.06 -6.85 21.74
CA THR A 156 27.26 -8.00 22.65
C THR A 156 26.01 -8.44 23.41
N PRO A 157 24.82 -8.49 22.79
CA PRO A 157 23.58 -8.80 23.51
C PRO A 157 23.65 -10.18 24.21
N GLY A 158 23.34 -10.16 25.51
CA GLY A 158 23.36 -11.30 26.42
C GLY A 158 24.76 -11.80 26.79
N LYS A 159 25.82 -11.02 26.54
CA LYS A 159 27.22 -11.42 26.70
C LYS A 159 28.07 -10.26 27.24
N THR A 160 29.28 -10.58 27.69
CA THR A 160 30.25 -9.57 28.11
C THR A 160 30.58 -8.59 26.97
N ASN A 161 30.54 -7.31 27.30
CA ASN A 161 30.93 -6.21 26.42
C ASN A 161 32.31 -6.44 25.81
N CYS A 162 32.48 -6.06 24.53
CA CYS A 162 33.62 -6.46 23.72
C CYS A 162 34.97 -5.83 24.14
N GLY A 163 34.98 -4.92 25.13
CA GLY A 163 36.20 -4.25 25.61
C GLY A 163 36.69 -3.12 24.70
N LYS A 164 36.04 -2.91 23.55
CA LYS A 164 36.51 -2.01 22.48
C LYS A 164 35.38 -1.13 21.97
N THR A 165 35.53 0.17 22.17
CA THR A 165 34.61 1.17 21.66
C THR A 165 35.26 1.99 20.55
N LEU A 166 34.49 2.34 19.53
CA LEU A 166 34.94 3.08 18.35
C LEU A 166 34.18 4.41 18.22
N LYS A 167 34.72 5.32 17.41
CA LYS A 167 34.13 6.66 17.18
C LYS A 167 33.76 6.87 15.71
N ASP A 168 34.59 6.38 14.82
CA ASP A 168 34.44 6.59 13.39
C ASP A 168 33.66 5.44 12.75
N VAL A 169 32.92 5.77 11.69
CA VAL A 169 32.02 4.88 10.99
C VAL A 169 32.43 4.86 9.53
N LEU A 170 32.58 3.66 8.96
CA LEU A 170 32.90 3.49 7.55
C LEU A 170 31.72 3.90 6.66
N GLY A 171 32.03 4.47 5.50
CA GLY A 171 31.06 4.69 4.45
C GLY A 171 30.69 3.41 3.69
N GLU A 172 30.02 3.59 2.56
CA GLU A 172 29.61 2.51 1.66
C GLU A 172 30.67 2.21 0.59
N PRO A 173 30.86 0.94 0.18
CA PRO A 173 31.69 0.62 -0.97
C PRO A 173 31.09 1.21 -2.25
N VAL A 174 31.95 1.69 -3.15
CA VAL A 174 31.52 2.21 -4.45
C VAL A 174 31.43 1.07 -5.45
N PHE A 175 30.26 0.87 -6.05
CA PHE A 175 30.06 -0.09 -7.14
C PHE A 175 30.28 0.60 -8.49
N SER A 176 30.98 -0.05 -9.42
CA SER A 176 31.20 0.47 -10.78
C SER A 176 29.93 0.54 -11.63
N LYS A 177 28.86 -0.12 -11.19
CA LYS A 177 27.52 -0.09 -11.78
C LYS A 177 26.49 -0.32 -10.67
N LYS A 178 25.38 0.41 -10.68
CA LYS A 178 24.25 0.07 -9.80
C LYS A 178 23.57 -1.21 -10.29
N GLY A 179 22.64 -1.71 -9.49
CA GLY A 179 21.76 -2.81 -9.88
C GLY A 179 21.05 -2.46 -11.20
N CYS A 180 20.84 -3.47 -12.05
CA CYS A 180 20.14 -3.29 -13.32
C CYS A 180 19.57 -4.61 -13.83
N VAL A 181 18.55 -4.51 -14.68
CA VAL A 181 18.06 -5.64 -15.48
C VAL A 181 18.83 -5.66 -16.79
N MET A 182 19.61 -6.71 -17.03
CA MET A 182 20.40 -6.88 -18.25
C MET A 182 19.64 -7.67 -19.30
N GLU A 183 19.53 -7.07 -20.49
CA GLU A 183 19.10 -7.76 -21.70
C GLU A 183 20.30 -8.36 -22.43
N ASN A 184 20.09 -9.50 -23.09
CA ASN A 184 21.08 -10.21 -23.91
C ASN A 184 22.30 -10.80 -23.18
N GLY A 185 22.28 -10.87 -21.85
CA GLY A 185 23.20 -11.70 -21.05
C GLY A 185 24.69 -11.39 -21.24
N THR A 186 25.04 -10.12 -21.50
CA THR A 186 26.45 -9.74 -21.63
C THR A 186 27.15 -9.88 -20.27
N LEU A 187 28.25 -10.62 -20.25
CA LEU A 187 29.10 -10.75 -19.06
C LEU A 187 29.57 -9.35 -18.63
N TYR A 188 29.43 -9.06 -17.33
CA TYR A 188 29.88 -7.80 -16.75
C TYR A 188 30.90 -8.07 -15.64
N ALA A 189 32.05 -7.40 -15.69
CA ALA A 189 33.05 -7.44 -14.63
C ALA A 189 32.78 -6.30 -13.66
N LEU A 190 32.04 -6.58 -12.58
CA LEU A 190 31.71 -5.61 -11.56
C LEU A 190 32.95 -5.26 -10.74
N GLN A 191 33.28 -3.98 -10.68
CA GLN A 191 34.36 -3.47 -9.85
C GLN A 191 33.79 -2.82 -8.60
N LEU A 192 34.44 -3.06 -7.46
CA LEU A 192 34.17 -2.38 -6.20
C LEU A 192 35.40 -1.55 -5.83
N SER A 193 35.19 -0.35 -5.28
CA SER A 193 36.27 0.50 -4.79
C SER A 193 35.95 1.12 -3.44
N LEU A 194 37.01 1.52 -2.73
CA LEU A 194 36.92 2.23 -1.46
C LEU A 194 36.51 3.69 -1.74
N PRO A 195 35.55 4.26 -0.99
CA PRO A 195 35.31 5.70 -1.01
C PRO A 195 36.48 6.44 -0.33
N GLU A 196 36.59 7.75 -0.57
CA GLU A 196 37.57 8.62 0.10
C GLU A 196 37.44 8.55 1.64
N GLY A 197 38.55 8.62 2.38
CA GLY A 197 38.57 8.58 3.86
C GLY A 197 38.42 7.20 4.50
N THR A 198 38.52 6.12 3.70
CA THR A 198 38.46 4.73 4.17
C THR A 198 39.81 4.02 4.11
N GLU A 199 40.91 4.76 4.33
CA GLU A 199 42.25 4.20 4.40
C GLU A 199 42.30 3.05 5.44
N GLY A 200 42.99 1.97 5.09
CA GLY A 200 43.10 0.77 5.92
C GLY A 200 41.88 -0.16 5.89
N ALA A 201 40.77 0.25 5.28
CA ALA A 201 39.61 -0.60 5.13
C ALA A 201 39.77 -1.63 4.00
N GLU A 202 39.04 -2.74 4.11
CA GLU A 202 38.89 -3.73 3.06
C GLU A 202 37.42 -3.95 2.71
N ILE A 203 37.16 -4.29 1.45
CA ILE A 203 35.82 -4.65 0.97
C ILE A 203 35.62 -6.16 1.13
N ARG A 204 34.53 -6.55 1.78
CA ARG A 204 34.06 -7.93 1.88
C ARG A 204 32.67 -8.02 1.24
N TYR A 205 32.37 -9.16 0.62
CA TYR A 205 31.12 -9.33 -0.10
C TYR A 205 30.54 -10.74 -0.03
N THR A 206 29.24 -10.84 -0.27
CA THR A 206 28.47 -12.07 -0.41
C THR A 206 27.63 -12.02 -1.68
N THR A 207 27.23 -13.19 -2.18
CA THR A 207 26.37 -13.31 -3.37
C THR A 207 25.18 -14.24 -3.16
N ASP A 208 24.90 -14.61 -1.91
CA ASP A 208 23.85 -15.56 -1.51
C ASP A 208 22.72 -14.87 -0.71
N GLY A 209 22.79 -13.54 -0.57
CA GLY A 209 21.84 -12.72 0.18
C GLY A 209 22.19 -12.48 1.65
N THR A 210 23.17 -13.20 2.21
CA THR A 210 23.61 -13.03 3.61
C THR A 210 24.34 -11.69 3.83
N GLU A 211 24.24 -11.11 5.03
CA GLU A 211 25.02 -9.92 5.38
C GLU A 211 26.52 -10.28 5.43
N PRO A 212 27.41 -9.54 4.71
CA PRO A 212 28.84 -9.76 4.79
C PRO A 212 29.36 -9.56 6.22
N THR A 213 30.24 -10.46 6.66
CA THR A 213 31.00 -10.40 7.91
C THR A 213 32.49 -10.24 7.61
N SER A 214 33.31 -10.04 8.65
CA SER A 214 34.77 -9.98 8.52
C SER A 214 35.38 -11.28 7.97
N SER A 215 34.66 -12.41 8.08
CA SER A 215 35.07 -13.70 7.50
C SER A 215 34.55 -13.96 6.08
N SER A 216 33.68 -13.09 5.55
CA SER A 216 33.20 -13.19 4.16
C SER A 216 34.32 -13.00 3.15
N LYS A 217 34.04 -13.26 1.87
CA LYS A 217 35.05 -13.20 0.82
C LYS A 217 35.60 -11.77 0.67
N LYS A 218 36.92 -11.61 0.75
CA LYS A 218 37.60 -10.34 0.45
C LYS A 218 37.53 -10.06 -1.04
N TYR A 219 37.15 -8.83 -1.40
CA TYR A 219 37.20 -8.35 -2.76
C TYR A 219 38.65 -8.01 -3.12
N VAL A 220 39.21 -8.74 -4.08
CA VAL A 220 40.59 -8.56 -4.59
C VAL A 220 40.66 -8.48 -6.11
N ASN A 221 39.62 -8.94 -6.81
CA ASN A 221 39.48 -8.95 -8.25
C ASN A 221 38.03 -8.61 -8.62
N PRO A 222 37.77 -8.04 -9.81
CA PRO A 222 36.41 -7.80 -10.29
C PRO A 222 35.51 -9.04 -10.18
N ILE A 223 34.25 -8.84 -9.81
CA ILE A 223 33.25 -9.91 -9.70
C ILE A 223 32.62 -10.13 -11.08
N THR A 224 32.85 -11.30 -11.66
CA THR A 224 32.23 -11.69 -12.93
C THR A 224 30.74 -11.98 -12.75
N ILE A 225 29.88 -11.15 -13.33
CA ILE A 225 28.44 -11.33 -13.40
C ILE A 225 28.10 -11.95 -14.76
N SER A 226 27.76 -13.24 -14.76
CA SER A 226 27.40 -14.02 -15.97
C SER A 226 25.99 -14.63 -15.91
N LYS A 227 25.27 -14.39 -14.82
CA LYS A 227 23.89 -14.80 -14.55
C LYS A 227 23.29 -13.87 -13.53
N THR A 228 21.98 -13.99 -13.27
CA THR A 228 21.33 -13.25 -12.19
C THR A 228 22.09 -13.45 -10.88
N THR A 229 22.60 -12.35 -10.33
CA THR A 229 23.47 -12.36 -9.16
C THR A 229 23.12 -11.18 -8.29
N VAL A 230 22.90 -11.44 -7.01
CA VAL A 230 22.82 -10.39 -5.98
C VAL A 230 24.22 -10.19 -5.43
N VAL A 231 24.63 -8.95 -5.18
CA VAL A 231 25.91 -8.64 -4.54
C VAL A 231 25.65 -7.73 -3.36
N ARG A 232 26.05 -8.18 -2.17
CA ARG A 232 26.08 -7.35 -0.96
C ARG A 232 27.53 -7.11 -0.61
N ALA A 233 27.93 -5.85 -0.44
CA ALA A 233 29.30 -5.48 -0.11
C ALA A 233 29.35 -4.50 1.06
N LYS A 234 30.38 -4.63 1.88
CA LYS A 234 30.56 -3.87 3.11
C LYS A 234 32.05 -3.65 3.37
N LEU A 235 32.37 -2.50 3.97
CA LEU A 235 33.74 -2.16 4.38
C LEU A 235 34.02 -2.69 5.79
N PHE A 236 35.27 -3.12 6.02
CA PHE A 236 35.75 -3.55 7.33
C PHE A 236 37.10 -2.89 7.63
N ALA A 237 37.26 -2.38 8.85
CA ALA A 237 38.52 -1.88 9.39
C ALA A 237 38.54 -2.16 10.89
N ASP A 238 39.72 -2.39 11.47
CA ASP A 238 39.84 -2.76 12.88
C ASP A 238 39.43 -1.62 13.83
N ASP A 239 39.60 -0.36 13.42
CA ASP A 239 39.42 0.84 14.24
C ASP A 239 38.17 1.66 13.89
N LYS A 240 37.32 1.17 12.97
CA LYS A 240 36.10 1.86 12.54
C LYS A 240 34.88 0.92 12.55
N LEU A 241 33.71 1.49 12.87
CA LEU A 241 32.44 0.78 12.83
C LEU A 241 32.07 0.47 11.38
N SER A 242 31.44 -0.68 11.16
CA SER A 242 31.07 -1.15 9.83
C SER A 242 29.54 -1.21 9.71
N PRO A 243 28.87 -0.22 9.07
CA PRO A 243 27.43 -0.22 8.82
C PRO A 243 26.93 -1.41 7.99
N ARG A 244 25.62 -1.52 7.78
CA ARG A 244 25.02 -2.57 6.93
C ARG A 244 25.50 -2.44 5.48
N SER A 245 25.57 -3.57 4.78
CA SER A 245 26.05 -3.64 3.39
C SER A 245 25.20 -2.84 2.40
N THR A 246 25.84 -2.25 1.41
CA THR A 246 25.19 -1.83 0.16
C THR A 246 24.85 -3.06 -0.68
N THR A 247 23.65 -3.07 -1.28
CA THR A 247 23.11 -4.22 -2.01
C THR A 247 22.76 -3.84 -3.44
N HIS A 248 23.14 -4.65 -4.42
CA HIS A 248 22.71 -4.51 -5.81
C HIS A 248 22.37 -5.85 -6.45
N SER A 249 21.26 -5.86 -7.19
CA SER A 249 20.79 -6.97 -8.00
C SER A 249 21.09 -6.75 -9.47
N TYR A 250 21.79 -7.71 -10.06
CA TYR A 250 22.12 -7.76 -11.47
C TYR A 250 21.31 -8.86 -12.12
N ILE A 251 20.18 -8.51 -12.74
CA ILE A 251 19.17 -9.48 -13.19
C ILE A 251 19.39 -9.82 -14.65
N PHE A 252 19.72 -11.07 -14.95
CA PHE A 252 19.73 -11.58 -16.32
C PHE A 252 18.30 -11.98 -16.68
N PHE A 253 17.62 -11.14 -17.44
CA PHE A 253 16.24 -11.41 -17.84
C PHE A 253 16.22 -12.11 -19.21
N PRO A 254 15.62 -13.31 -19.33
CA PRO A 254 15.80 -14.18 -20.50
C PRO A 254 14.93 -13.78 -21.72
N ARG A 255 14.17 -12.69 -21.63
CA ARG A 255 13.20 -12.23 -22.62
C ARG A 255 13.09 -10.71 -22.57
N ARG A 256 12.33 -10.11 -23.51
CA ARG A 256 12.04 -8.67 -23.47
C ARG A 256 11.36 -8.32 -22.16
N LEU A 257 11.82 -7.26 -21.50
CA LEU A 257 11.17 -6.77 -20.30
C LEU A 257 9.86 -6.05 -20.68
N THR A 258 8.72 -6.54 -20.17
CA THR A 258 7.38 -5.94 -20.42
C THR A 258 6.75 -5.35 -19.17
N LEU A 259 7.29 -5.67 -17.99
CA LEU A 259 6.82 -5.22 -16.68
C LEU A 259 8.02 -4.75 -15.86
N PRO A 260 7.82 -3.85 -14.89
CA PRO A 260 8.88 -3.52 -13.94
C PRO A 260 9.28 -4.76 -13.11
N VAL A 261 10.48 -4.71 -12.54
CA VAL A 261 11.04 -5.78 -11.70
C VAL A 261 11.21 -5.28 -10.27
N ILE A 262 10.76 -6.09 -9.31
CA ILE A 262 11.11 -5.98 -7.90
C ILE A 262 12.12 -7.06 -7.56
N SER A 263 13.24 -6.68 -6.94
CA SER A 263 14.20 -7.61 -6.34
C SER A 263 14.20 -7.47 -4.83
N ILE A 264 13.89 -8.58 -4.15
CA ILE A 264 13.94 -8.71 -2.70
C ILE A 264 15.22 -9.47 -2.35
N VAL A 265 16.13 -8.84 -1.61
CA VAL A 265 17.38 -9.46 -1.16
C VAL A 265 17.39 -9.56 0.36
N THR A 266 17.68 -10.75 0.88
CA THR A 266 17.65 -11.03 2.32
C THR A 266 18.41 -12.31 2.65
N ASP A 267 18.71 -12.55 3.93
CA ASP A 267 19.21 -13.87 4.35
C ASP A 267 18.12 -14.91 4.09
N LYS A 268 18.46 -15.97 3.35
CA LYS A 268 17.53 -17.03 2.95
C LYS A 268 16.78 -17.63 4.15
N LYS A 269 17.40 -17.68 5.33
CA LYS A 269 16.76 -18.22 6.55
C LYS A 269 15.47 -17.46 6.92
N TYR A 270 15.39 -16.16 6.64
CA TYR A 270 14.21 -15.36 6.98
C TYR A 270 12.98 -15.73 6.17
N PHE A 271 13.14 -16.35 5.00
CA PHE A 271 12.03 -16.86 4.23
C PHE A 271 11.84 -18.36 4.46
N TYR A 272 12.92 -19.13 4.57
CA TYR A 272 12.85 -20.59 4.41
C TYR A 272 13.33 -21.41 5.60
N ASP A 273 13.81 -20.80 6.69
CA ASP A 273 14.15 -21.56 7.88
C ASP A 273 12.90 -22.14 8.56
N SER A 274 13.01 -23.35 9.10
CA SER A 274 11.88 -24.04 9.71
C SER A 274 11.33 -23.33 10.96
N LYS A 275 12.13 -22.57 11.70
CA LYS A 275 11.69 -21.91 12.94
C LYS A 275 11.31 -20.44 12.73
N ILE A 276 12.05 -19.73 11.87
CA ILE A 276 11.88 -18.28 11.71
C ILE A 276 11.48 -17.85 10.30
N GLY A 277 11.44 -18.77 9.34
CA GLY A 277 11.15 -18.47 7.94
C GLY A 277 9.67 -18.17 7.69
N ILE A 278 9.36 -17.06 7.03
CA ILE A 278 7.98 -16.62 6.80
C ILE A 278 7.29 -17.26 5.57
N TYR A 279 7.99 -18.06 4.75
CA TYR A 279 7.45 -18.68 3.53
C TYR A 279 7.14 -20.18 3.66
N VAL A 280 7.37 -20.78 4.83
CA VAL A 280 7.32 -22.23 5.02
C VAL A 280 6.22 -22.63 6.00
N ASP A 281 5.82 -23.90 5.95
CA ASP A 281 4.97 -24.50 6.98
C ASP A 281 5.65 -24.38 8.35
N GLY A 282 6.95 -24.69 8.41
CA GLY A 282 7.77 -24.50 9.60
C GLY A 282 7.52 -25.50 10.72
N SER A 283 8.22 -25.29 11.83
CA SER A 283 8.29 -26.16 13.01
C SER A 283 8.23 -25.37 14.32
N TYR A 284 7.99 -24.06 14.26
CA TYR A 284 7.95 -23.21 15.45
C TYR A 284 6.83 -23.62 16.42
N SER A 285 5.65 -23.96 15.88
CA SER A 285 4.51 -24.43 16.67
C SER A 285 3.78 -25.54 15.95
N SER A 286 3.17 -26.47 16.69
CA SER A 286 2.40 -27.58 16.11
C SER A 286 1.02 -27.16 15.58
N GLY A 287 0.47 -26.04 16.05
CA GLY A 287 -0.90 -25.61 15.73
C GLY A 287 -1.00 -24.49 14.70
N LYS A 288 0.12 -23.93 14.26
CA LYS A 288 0.16 -22.78 13.34
C LYS A 288 1.43 -22.83 12.50
N LYS A 289 1.27 -22.67 11.19
CA LYS A 289 2.37 -22.63 10.22
C LYS A 289 3.08 -21.28 10.28
N ASN A 290 4.38 -21.24 9.97
CA ASN A 290 5.15 -20.01 10.08
C ASN A 290 4.59 -18.87 9.23
N TYR A 291 4.12 -19.17 8.01
CA TYR A 291 3.55 -18.13 7.14
C TYR A 291 2.25 -17.52 7.67
N GLU A 292 1.61 -18.10 8.69
CA GLU A 292 0.40 -17.57 9.32
C GLU A 292 0.70 -16.55 10.42
N TYR A 293 1.96 -16.42 10.85
CA TYR A 293 2.40 -15.37 11.76
C TYR A 293 2.63 -14.07 10.99
N ASP A 294 2.36 -12.93 11.63
CA ASP A 294 2.60 -11.60 11.07
C ASP A 294 4.04 -11.13 11.27
N TRP A 295 4.96 -12.10 11.34
CA TRP A 295 6.36 -11.85 11.55
C TRP A 295 6.98 -11.04 10.43
N ARG A 296 7.78 -10.03 10.77
CA ARG A 296 8.47 -9.16 9.81
C ARG A 296 9.92 -9.57 9.67
N ARG A 297 10.43 -9.48 8.45
CA ARG A 297 11.79 -9.86 8.10
C ARG A 297 12.48 -8.72 7.36
N PRO A 298 13.74 -8.44 7.70
CA PRO A 298 14.48 -7.38 7.05
C PRO A 298 14.83 -7.78 5.62
N ILE A 299 14.66 -6.86 4.69
CA ILE A 299 14.97 -7.04 3.27
C ILE A 299 15.65 -5.79 2.72
N ASN A 300 16.34 -5.95 1.61
CA ASN A 300 16.63 -4.85 0.70
C ASN A 300 15.70 -4.97 -0.51
N LEU A 301 14.97 -3.91 -0.81
CA LEU A 301 14.05 -3.83 -1.95
C LEU A 301 14.70 -2.98 -3.04
N GLU A 302 14.86 -3.56 -4.24
CA GLU A 302 15.22 -2.81 -5.45
C GLU A 302 14.07 -2.83 -6.47
N PHE A 303 13.85 -1.70 -7.14
CA PHE A 303 12.84 -1.53 -8.18
C PHE A 303 13.46 -1.07 -9.51
N PHE A 304 13.08 -1.73 -10.60
CA PHE A 304 13.56 -1.48 -11.95
C PHE A 304 12.38 -1.29 -12.90
N THR A 305 12.30 -0.16 -13.59
CA THR A 305 11.21 0.15 -14.54
C THR A 305 11.54 -0.26 -15.97
N SER A 306 12.83 -0.29 -16.31
CA SER A 306 13.30 -0.65 -17.65
C SER A 306 14.59 -1.48 -17.63
N ALA A 307 14.87 -2.14 -18.76
CA ALA A 307 16.12 -2.83 -18.96
C ALA A 307 17.28 -1.85 -19.18
N SER A 308 18.48 -2.29 -18.80
CA SER A 308 19.76 -1.61 -18.98
C SER A 308 19.90 -0.25 -18.30
N THR A 309 18.93 0.16 -17.48
CA THR A 309 19.01 1.33 -16.60
C THR A 309 19.31 0.90 -15.16
N ASP A 310 19.79 1.84 -14.37
CA ASP A 310 19.98 1.65 -12.92
C ASP A 310 18.63 1.42 -12.23
N SER A 311 18.63 0.79 -11.05
CA SER A 311 17.45 0.76 -10.17
C SER A 311 16.99 2.17 -9.82
N GLU A 312 15.67 2.40 -9.85
CA GLU A 312 15.07 3.67 -9.47
C GLU A 312 14.83 3.78 -7.96
N LEU A 313 14.63 2.65 -7.29
CA LEU A 313 14.57 2.54 -5.83
C LEU A 313 15.51 1.43 -5.37
N ASN A 314 16.26 1.68 -4.30
CA ASN A 314 17.07 0.69 -3.61
C ASN A 314 17.09 1.05 -2.11
N GLN A 315 16.33 0.30 -1.31
CA GLN A 315 16.06 0.69 0.07
C GLN A 315 16.00 -0.52 1.00
N LEU A 316 16.65 -0.40 2.16
CA LEU A 316 16.46 -1.30 3.29
C LEU A 316 15.08 -1.08 3.91
N CYS A 317 14.35 -2.18 4.10
CA CYS A 317 12.99 -2.16 4.61
C CYS A 317 12.65 -3.52 5.24
N GLU A 318 11.37 -3.74 5.53
CA GLU A 318 10.90 -5.02 6.06
C GLU A 318 9.69 -5.54 5.31
N THR A 319 9.49 -6.85 5.41
CA THR A 319 8.35 -7.53 4.79
C THR A 319 7.75 -8.57 5.71
N ARG A 320 6.46 -8.84 5.55
CA ARG A 320 5.79 -10.02 6.11
C ARG A 320 4.84 -10.62 5.09
N VAL A 321 4.52 -11.89 5.27
CA VAL A 321 3.38 -12.49 4.56
C VAL A 321 2.08 -11.79 5.02
N MET A 322 1.17 -11.57 4.08
CA MET A 322 -0.14 -10.96 4.33
C MET A 322 -1.29 -11.77 3.70
N GLY A 323 -2.51 -11.44 4.11
CA GLY A 323 -3.74 -12.12 3.71
C GLY A 323 -4.26 -13.07 4.80
N GLY A 324 -5.39 -13.72 4.50
CA GLY A 324 -5.98 -14.79 5.32
C GLY A 324 -5.69 -16.15 4.69
N ALA A 325 -6.67 -16.76 4.03
CA ALA A 325 -6.52 -18.06 3.36
C ALA A 325 -5.39 -18.09 2.31
N THR A 326 -5.16 -16.97 1.63
CA THR A 326 -4.17 -16.80 0.55
C THR A 326 -2.72 -16.91 1.02
N ARG A 327 -2.46 -16.89 2.33
CA ARG A 327 -1.13 -17.15 2.90
C ARG A 327 -0.63 -18.58 2.57
N SER A 328 -1.54 -19.50 2.30
CA SER A 328 -1.21 -20.88 1.89
C SER A 328 -0.79 -21.02 0.42
N ALA A 329 -1.02 -19.99 -0.41
CA ALA A 329 -0.67 -20.04 -1.83
C ALA A 329 0.84 -20.26 -2.03
N ALA A 330 1.18 -20.89 -3.17
CA ALA A 330 2.55 -21.21 -3.53
C ALA A 330 3.42 -19.94 -3.67
N LEU A 331 2.85 -18.88 -4.25
CA LEU A 331 3.39 -17.53 -4.19
C LEU A 331 2.53 -16.69 -3.24
N LYS A 332 3.15 -16.26 -2.15
CA LYS A 332 2.49 -15.54 -1.06
C LYS A 332 2.48 -14.03 -1.33
N SER A 333 1.40 -13.38 -0.92
CA SER A 333 1.35 -11.93 -0.86
C SER A 333 2.27 -11.39 0.23
N LEU A 334 2.92 -10.27 -0.03
CA LEU A 334 3.84 -9.61 0.90
C LEU A 334 3.36 -8.19 1.21
N ALA A 335 3.33 -7.81 2.49
CA ALA A 335 3.27 -6.41 2.87
C ALA A 335 4.70 -5.89 3.06
N ILE A 336 5.03 -4.77 2.41
CA ILE A 336 6.36 -4.13 2.43
C ILE A 336 6.25 -2.83 3.21
N TYR A 337 7.15 -2.59 4.17
CA TYR A 337 7.11 -1.40 5.04
C TYR A 337 8.44 -0.67 5.01
N ALA A 338 8.40 0.64 4.77
CA ALA A 338 9.50 1.52 5.14
C ALA A 338 9.42 1.79 6.64
N ASN A 339 10.55 1.77 7.34
CA ASN A 339 10.60 2.04 8.77
C ASN A 339 11.92 2.72 9.12
N LYS A 340 11.84 3.76 9.94
CA LYS A 340 12.99 4.59 10.37
C LYS A 340 14.12 3.74 10.98
N ARG A 341 13.82 2.57 11.57
CA ARG A 341 14.84 1.63 12.07
C ARG A 341 15.78 1.09 10.98
N PHE A 342 15.38 1.20 9.71
CA PHE A 342 16.19 0.85 8.53
C PHE A 342 16.87 2.06 7.88
N GLY A 343 16.72 3.26 8.44
CA GLY A 343 17.25 4.52 7.89
C GLY A 343 16.14 5.46 7.42
N GLU A 344 15.29 4.99 6.50
CA GLU A 344 14.24 5.79 5.86
C GLU A 344 12.82 5.44 6.36
N LYS A 345 12.03 6.44 6.76
CA LYS A 345 10.67 6.23 7.31
C LYS A 345 9.64 5.87 6.23
N ARG A 346 9.90 6.24 4.98
CA ARG A 346 8.96 6.19 3.85
C ARG A 346 9.70 5.76 2.57
N PHE A 347 8.99 5.23 1.59
CA PHE A 347 9.46 5.15 0.21
C PHE A 347 9.12 6.47 -0.47
N LYS A 348 10.12 7.12 -1.08
CA LYS A 348 9.95 8.37 -1.85
C LYS A 348 9.96 8.05 -3.34
N TYR A 349 8.85 7.52 -3.84
CA TYR A 349 8.72 7.04 -5.22
C TYR A 349 7.26 7.04 -5.69
N GLU A 350 7.03 7.40 -6.97
CA GLU A 350 5.70 7.42 -7.60
C GLU A 350 5.35 6.04 -8.19
N PHE A 351 4.69 5.20 -7.41
CA PHE A 351 4.37 3.83 -7.85
C PHE A 351 3.21 3.73 -8.84
N PHE A 352 2.33 4.74 -8.89
CA PHE A 352 1.06 4.71 -9.63
C PHE A 352 0.79 6.00 -10.41
N PRO A 353 1.69 6.44 -11.31
CA PRO A 353 1.60 7.75 -11.96
C PRO A 353 0.30 7.95 -12.79
N ASP A 354 -0.32 6.88 -13.27
CA ASP A 354 -1.56 6.92 -14.05
C ASP A 354 -2.85 6.97 -13.20
N GLN A 355 -2.73 6.71 -11.89
CA GLN A 355 -3.87 6.58 -10.97
C GLN A 355 -3.77 7.55 -9.79
N ARG A 356 -2.55 7.94 -9.40
CA ARG A 356 -2.18 8.81 -8.28
C ARG A 356 -1.05 9.76 -8.67
N PRO A 357 -1.23 10.60 -9.71
CA PRO A 357 -0.16 11.46 -10.21
C PRO A 357 0.37 12.38 -9.09
N GLY A 358 1.69 12.41 -8.93
CA GLY A 358 2.41 13.23 -7.95
C GLY A 358 2.54 12.63 -6.54
N ILE A 359 1.84 11.54 -6.22
CA ILE A 359 1.94 10.89 -4.91
C ILE A 359 3.22 10.05 -4.85
N THR A 360 4.12 10.43 -3.96
CA THR A 360 5.44 9.78 -3.81
C THR A 360 5.72 9.28 -2.40
N ASP A 361 4.88 9.54 -1.41
CA ASP A 361 5.18 9.32 0.01
C ASP A 361 4.48 8.09 0.61
N PHE A 362 5.05 6.90 0.41
CA PHE A 362 4.42 5.65 0.86
C PHE A 362 5.08 5.08 2.12
N LYS A 363 4.29 4.76 3.15
CA LYS A 363 4.77 4.01 4.33
C LYS A 363 4.80 2.51 4.11
N SER A 364 3.78 1.98 3.46
CA SER A 364 3.68 0.57 3.12
C SER A 364 2.97 0.33 1.80
N LEU A 365 3.26 -0.81 1.19
CA LEU A 365 2.68 -1.30 -0.05
C LEU A 365 2.37 -2.79 0.10
N ALA A 366 1.46 -3.31 -0.73
CA ALA A 366 1.25 -4.74 -0.88
C ALA A 366 1.81 -5.23 -2.21
N LEU A 367 2.55 -6.34 -2.19
CA LEU A 367 2.80 -7.18 -3.37
C LEU A 367 1.80 -8.32 -3.30
N ARG A 368 0.63 -8.13 -3.92
CA ARG A 368 -0.53 -9.02 -3.84
C ARG A 368 -0.52 -10.07 -4.95
N ASN A 369 -0.80 -11.32 -4.59
CA ASN A 369 -0.90 -12.46 -5.50
C ASN A 369 -2.28 -12.61 -6.16
N ALA A 370 -3.04 -11.53 -6.31
CA ALA A 370 -4.42 -11.54 -6.83
C ALA A 370 -5.49 -12.32 -6.03
N GLY A 371 -5.21 -12.77 -4.79
CA GLY A 371 -6.27 -13.27 -3.91
C GLY A 371 -6.89 -14.59 -4.40
N ASN A 372 -8.22 -14.68 -4.42
CA ASN A 372 -8.93 -15.86 -4.95
C ASN A 372 -8.75 -16.01 -6.48
N ASP A 373 -8.34 -14.94 -7.17
CA ASP A 373 -8.07 -14.89 -8.61
C ASP A 373 -6.62 -15.33 -8.95
N PHE A 374 -5.84 -15.82 -7.97
CA PHE A 374 -4.44 -16.27 -8.14
C PHE A 374 -4.24 -17.27 -9.29
N ASP A 375 -5.18 -18.20 -9.46
CA ASP A 375 -5.09 -19.22 -10.51
C ASP A 375 -5.80 -18.83 -11.82
N TYR A 376 -6.45 -17.66 -11.88
CA TYR A 376 -7.44 -17.31 -12.90
C TYR A 376 -7.00 -16.11 -13.76
N LEU A 377 -7.67 -14.96 -13.67
CA LEU A 377 -7.35 -13.77 -14.47
C LEU A 377 -6.17 -12.96 -13.91
N TYR A 378 -5.89 -13.09 -12.61
CA TYR A 378 -4.84 -12.38 -11.89
C TYR A 378 -5.01 -10.85 -11.79
N MET A 379 -6.17 -10.32 -12.16
CA MET A 379 -6.44 -8.88 -12.25
C MET A 379 -7.89 -8.47 -11.95
N ARG A 380 -8.78 -9.40 -11.56
CA ARG A 380 -10.21 -9.09 -11.28
C ARG A 380 -10.38 -7.96 -10.29
N ASP A 381 -9.67 -8.04 -9.17
CA ASP A 381 -9.74 -7.04 -8.11
C ASP A 381 -9.40 -5.63 -8.63
N ALA A 382 -8.35 -5.51 -9.43
CA ALA A 382 -7.93 -4.22 -9.97
C ALA A 382 -8.86 -3.72 -11.09
N ILE A 383 -9.38 -4.62 -11.95
CA ILE A 383 -10.36 -4.26 -12.97
C ILE A 383 -11.60 -3.67 -12.32
N ILE A 384 -12.16 -4.36 -11.32
CA ILE A 384 -13.40 -3.94 -10.66
C ILE A 384 -13.21 -2.60 -9.96
N GLN A 385 -12.16 -2.47 -9.12
CA GLN A 385 -11.89 -1.24 -8.41
C GLN A 385 -11.67 -0.05 -9.35
N ARG A 386 -10.82 -0.20 -10.37
CA ARG A 386 -10.48 0.86 -11.30
C ARG A 386 -11.65 1.24 -12.22
N THR A 387 -12.47 0.29 -12.64
CA THR A 387 -13.68 0.55 -13.48
C THR A 387 -14.64 1.49 -12.80
N VAL A 388 -14.78 1.43 -11.47
CA VAL A 388 -15.73 2.30 -10.76
C VAL A 388 -15.06 3.58 -10.29
N ALA A 389 -13.92 3.45 -9.62
CA ALA A 389 -13.33 4.58 -8.90
C ALA A 389 -12.68 5.64 -9.81
N GLN A 390 -12.59 5.40 -11.13
CA GLN A 390 -12.25 6.43 -12.11
C GLN A 390 -13.43 7.32 -12.51
N HIS A 391 -14.67 6.95 -12.13
CA HIS A 391 -15.89 7.63 -12.56
C HIS A 391 -16.73 8.17 -11.39
N VAL A 392 -16.43 7.78 -10.16
CA VAL A 392 -17.22 8.15 -8.97
C VAL A 392 -16.33 8.47 -7.79
N ASP A 393 -16.84 9.25 -6.83
CA ASP A 393 -16.20 9.40 -5.52
C ASP A 393 -16.33 8.10 -4.73
N LEU A 394 -15.19 7.46 -4.49
CA LEU A 394 -15.01 6.25 -3.69
C LEU A 394 -13.51 5.93 -3.55
N ASP A 395 -13.02 5.78 -2.32
CA ASP A 395 -11.62 5.39 -2.13
C ASP A 395 -11.36 3.96 -2.61
N TRP A 396 -10.15 3.72 -3.12
CA TRP A 396 -9.77 2.45 -3.73
C TRP A 396 -8.26 2.26 -3.71
N GLN A 397 -7.80 1.05 -4.03
CA GLN A 397 -6.38 0.71 -4.04
C GLN A 397 -5.85 0.78 -5.47
N ALA A 398 -4.82 1.58 -5.73
CA ALA A 398 -4.14 1.63 -7.03
C ALA A 398 -3.43 0.30 -7.37
N TRP A 399 -3.21 0.02 -8.66
CA TRP A 399 -2.66 -1.25 -9.17
C TRP A 399 -1.46 -1.05 -10.10
N HIS A 400 -0.41 -1.85 -9.94
CA HIS A 400 0.66 -1.97 -10.94
C HIS A 400 1.33 -3.36 -10.88
N PRO A 401 1.38 -4.15 -11.97
CA PRO A 401 1.96 -5.49 -11.94
C PRO A 401 3.49 -5.43 -12.03
N ALA A 402 4.19 -6.28 -11.27
CA ALA A 402 5.65 -6.37 -11.30
C ALA A 402 6.14 -7.82 -11.30
N ILE A 403 7.25 -8.06 -11.99
CA ILE A 403 8.01 -9.31 -11.90
C ILE A 403 8.78 -9.31 -10.58
N VAL A 404 8.78 -10.43 -9.86
CA VAL A 404 9.41 -10.54 -8.54
C VAL A 404 10.57 -11.52 -8.57
N TYR A 405 11.70 -11.07 -8.05
CA TYR A 405 12.86 -11.89 -7.73
C TYR A 405 13.09 -11.92 -6.22
N ILE A 406 13.40 -13.08 -5.66
CA ILE A 406 13.86 -13.22 -4.26
C ILE A 406 15.25 -13.84 -4.29
N ASN A 407 16.25 -13.14 -3.76
CA ASN A 407 17.66 -13.56 -3.79
C ASN A 407 18.15 -13.99 -5.19
N GLY A 408 17.71 -13.27 -6.22
CA GLY A 408 18.07 -13.57 -7.62
C GLY A 408 17.29 -14.71 -8.26
N GLU A 409 16.34 -15.34 -7.56
CA GLU A 409 15.45 -16.37 -8.10
C GLU A 409 14.14 -15.75 -8.60
N TYR A 410 13.75 -16.02 -9.84
CA TYR A 410 12.47 -15.59 -10.41
C TYR A 410 11.31 -16.28 -9.70
N LYS A 411 10.35 -15.51 -9.20
CA LYS A 411 9.17 -16.01 -8.47
C LYS A 411 7.85 -15.82 -9.20
N GLY A 412 7.84 -15.19 -10.37
CA GLY A 412 6.63 -14.84 -11.10
C GLY A 412 6.24 -13.38 -10.92
N MET A 413 4.96 -13.07 -11.05
CA MET A 413 4.41 -11.73 -10.91
C MET A 413 3.67 -11.55 -9.59
N LEU A 414 3.77 -10.36 -9.00
CA LEU A 414 2.86 -9.88 -7.96
C LEU A 414 2.34 -8.50 -8.38
N ASN A 415 1.16 -8.15 -7.90
CA ASN A 415 0.56 -6.83 -8.12
C ASN A 415 1.00 -5.89 -6.99
N ILE A 416 1.74 -4.83 -7.32
CA ILE A 416 1.92 -3.70 -6.41
C ILE A 416 0.54 -3.05 -6.20
N ARG A 417 0.13 -2.94 -4.95
CA ARG A 417 -1.12 -2.30 -4.54
C ARG A 417 -0.85 -1.31 -3.41
N GLU A 418 -1.60 -0.23 -3.39
CA GLU A 418 -1.83 0.48 -2.13
C GLU A 418 -2.47 -0.48 -1.12
N ARG A 419 -2.23 -0.27 0.17
CA ARG A 419 -2.94 -1.00 1.22
C ARG A 419 -4.29 -0.33 1.51
N SER A 420 -5.20 -1.06 2.12
CA SER A 420 -6.51 -0.56 2.58
C SER A 420 -6.47 -0.33 4.10
N ASN A 421 -5.46 0.41 4.54
CA ASN A 421 -5.20 0.74 5.94
C ASN A 421 -4.90 2.25 6.07
N GLU A 422 -4.56 2.72 7.26
CA GLU A 422 -4.25 4.11 7.59
C GLU A 422 -3.22 4.76 6.66
N ASP A 423 -2.27 3.99 6.13
CA ASP A 423 -1.26 4.49 5.19
C ASP A 423 -1.86 4.96 3.86
N ASN A 424 -3.00 4.40 3.45
CA ASN A 424 -3.73 4.85 2.26
C ASN A 424 -4.24 6.27 2.45
N ILE A 425 -4.89 6.51 3.59
CA ILE A 425 -5.48 7.80 3.92
C ILE A 425 -4.38 8.84 4.06
N TYR A 426 -3.30 8.52 4.77
CA TYR A 426 -2.14 9.41 4.86
C TYR A 426 -1.63 9.84 3.48
N SER A 427 -1.48 8.88 2.56
CA SER A 427 -0.87 9.16 1.25
C SER A 427 -1.79 9.95 0.32
N ASN A 428 -3.10 9.72 0.40
CA ASN A 428 -4.10 10.30 -0.50
C ASN A 428 -4.80 11.54 0.05
N TYR A 429 -4.68 11.83 1.34
CA TYR A 429 -5.35 12.95 2.02
C TYR A 429 -4.34 13.81 2.79
N ASP A 430 -3.30 14.28 2.11
CA ASP A 430 -2.35 15.30 2.60
C ASP A 430 -1.72 14.99 3.98
N GLY A 431 -1.43 13.72 4.25
CA GLY A 431 -0.81 13.29 5.50
C GLY A 431 -1.76 13.20 6.69
N LEU A 432 -3.07 13.07 6.46
CA LEU A 432 -4.06 12.86 7.52
C LEU A 432 -3.76 11.57 8.31
N GLU A 433 -3.44 11.73 9.60
CA GLU A 433 -3.15 10.63 10.54
C GLU A 433 -4.27 10.45 11.58
N ASP A 434 -5.01 11.50 11.93
CA ASP A 434 -6.01 11.48 13.01
C ASP A 434 -7.37 10.97 12.52
N ILE A 435 -7.50 9.65 12.45
CA ILE A 435 -8.67 8.95 11.91
C ILE A 435 -9.15 7.82 12.84
N ASP A 436 -10.42 7.46 12.73
CA ASP A 436 -10.91 6.15 13.12
C ASP A 436 -11.01 5.28 11.86
N MET A 437 -10.51 4.05 11.90
CA MET A 437 -10.62 3.10 10.78
C MET A 437 -11.03 1.72 11.26
N ILE A 438 -12.02 1.14 10.59
CA ILE A 438 -12.66 -0.12 10.98
C ILE A 438 -12.81 -1.02 9.76
N GLU A 439 -12.52 -2.30 9.97
CA GLU A 439 -12.68 -3.36 8.99
C GLU A 439 -13.70 -4.40 9.46
N ASN A 440 -14.48 -4.95 8.52
CA ASN A 440 -15.43 -6.05 8.73
C ASN A 440 -16.43 -5.82 9.88
N TRP A 441 -16.79 -4.57 10.16
CA TRP A 441 -17.74 -4.17 11.21
C TRP A 441 -17.28 -4.34 12.67
N TYR A 442 -16.09 -4.88 12.93
CA TYR A 442 -15.63 -5.14 14.31
C TYR A 442 -14.12 -4.98 14.53
N GLU A 443 -13.30 -4.98 13.48
CA GLU A 443 -11.85 -4.90 13.61
C GLU A 443 -11.40 -3.44 13.61
N LEU A 444 -10.91 -2.96 14.76
CA LEU A 444 -10.26 -1.66 14.85
C LEU A 444 -8.90 -1.71 14.14
N LYS A 445 -8.69 -0.83 13.15
CA LYS A 445 -7.42 -0.70 12.43
C LYS A 445 -6.60 0.47 12.94
N GLU A 446 -7.26 1.61 13.20
CA GLU A 446 -6.65 2.85 13.70
C GLU A 446 -7.70 3.64 14.50
N GLY A 447 -7.27 4.44 15.48
CA GLY A 447 -8.15 5.26 16.32
C GLY A 447 -8.86 4.47 17.41
N ASP A 448 -10.17 4.69 17.58
CA ASP A 448 -11.00 3.93 18.52
C ASP A 448 -12.39 3.57 17.95
N MET A 449 -13.22 2.91 18.76
CA MET A 449 -14.52 2.39 18.37
C MET A 449 -15.70 3.29 18.80
N GLU A 450 -15.46 4.42 19.48
CA GLU A 450 -16.53 5.21 20.11
C GLU A 450 -17.52 5.76 19.07
N ASN A 451 -17.00 6.45 18.05
CA ASN A 451 -17.81 7.03 16.99
C ASN A 451 -18.58 5.99 16.18
N TYR A 452 -17.97 4.82 15.97
CA TYR A 452 -18.62 3.73 15.26
C TYR A 452 -19.70 3.06 16.09
N ASN A 453 -19.48 2.88 17.40
CA ASN A 453 -20.50 2.36 18.28
C ASN A 453 -21.70 3.31 18.35
N ALA A 454 -21.47 4.63 18.42
CA ALA A 454 -22.55 5.62 18.35
C ALA A 454 -23.30 5.56 17.00
N PHE A 455 -22.58 5.46 15.89
CA PHE A 455 -23.17 5.31 14.56
C PHE A 455 -24.02 4.02 14.45
N LYS A 456 -23.55 2.90 15.02
CA LYS A 456 -24.31 1.65 15.09
C LYS A 456 -25.63 1.78 15.85
N GLU A 457 -25.61 2.45 16.99
CA GLU A 457 -26.84 2.68 17.74
C GLU A 457 -27.81 3.57 16.96
N PHE A 458 -27.31 4.64 16.33
CA PHE A 458 -28.11 5.49 15.43
C PHE A 458 -28.81 4.68 14.34
N TYR A 459 -28.09 3.94 13.49
CA TYR A 459 -28.76 3.28 12.35
C TYR A 459 -29.61 2.04 12.72
N LYS A 460 -29.52 1.55 13.96
CA LYS A 460 -30.44 0.51 14.47
C LYS A 460 -31.85 1.05 14.67
N GLU A 461 -32.00 2.34 14.98
CA GLU A 461 -33.28 3.01 15.10
C GLU A 461 -34.00 3.12 13.74
N ASN A 462 -35.32 3.34 13.75
CA ASN A 462 -36.13 3.44 12.54
C ASN A 462 -36.52 4.91 12.31
N GLY A 463 -36.65 5.28 11.03
CA GLY A 463 -37.29 6.56 10.66
C GLY A 463 -36.33 7.72 10.41
N HIS A 464 -35.01 7.49 10.43
CA HIS A 464 -34.04 8.53 10.05
C HIS A 464 -34.19 8.92 8.58
N SER A 465 -34.14 10.23 8.35
CA SER A 465 -33.98 10.86 7.05
C SER A 465 -32.56 10.66 6.51
N ARG A 466 -32.39 10.83 5.19
CA ARG A 466 -31.06 10.80 4.57
C ARG A 466 -30.16 11.93 5.10
N GLU A 467 -30.72 13.11 5.37
CA GLU A 467 -29.98 14.23 5.94
C GLU A 467 -29.36 13.89 7.30
N GLU A 468 -30.05 13.10 8.13
CA GLU A 468 -29.50 12.62 9.39
C GLU A 468 -28.37 11.61 9.17
N TYR A 469 -28.47 10.72 8.17
CA TYR A 469 -27.36 9.85 7.79
C TYR A 469 -26.15 10.63 7.28
N GLU A 470 -26.36 11.69 6.50
CA GLU A 470 -25.30 12.55 5.95
C GLU A 470 -24.50 13.33 7.00
N LYS A 471 -24.97 13.37 8.27
CA LYS A 471 -24.18 13.86 9.41
C LYS A 471 -23.17 12.82 9.90
N TRP A 472 -23.44 11.53 9.67
CA TRP A 472 -22.60 10.43 10.12
C TRP A 472 -21.68 9.90 9.04
N MET A 473 -22.12 9.93 7.78
CA MET A 473 -21.52 9.12 6.72
C MET A 473 -21.75 9.78 5.36
N ASP A 474 -20.90 9.47 4.37
CA ASP A 474 -21.16 9.85 2.98
C ASP A 474 -22.10 8.82 2.32
N THR A 475 -23.40 9.12 2.21
CA THR A 475 -24.34 8.08 1.73
C THR A 475 -24.15 7.76 0.25
N THR A 476 -23.60 8.69 -0.54
CA THR A 476 -23.34 8.46 -1.97
C THR A 476 -22.13 7.55 -2.17
N GLU A 477 -21.04 7.70 -1.43
CA GLU A 477 -19.93 6.74 -1.48
C GLU A 477 -20.38 5.33 -1.08
N PHE A 478 -21.16 5.19 0.00
CA PHE A 478 -21.69 3.89 0.41
C PHE A 478 -22.59 3.26 -0.66
N LEU A 479 -23.43 4.07 -1.31
CA LEU A 479 -24.24 3.64 -2.45
C LEU A 479 -23.35 3.11 -3.57
N ASN A 480 -22.30 3.85 -3.95
CA ASN A 480 -21.34 3.44 -4.99
C ASN A 480 -20.66 2.12 -4.63
N LEU A 481 -20.23 1.94 -3.38
CA LEU A 481 -19.63 0.70 -2.88
C LEU A 481 -20.61 -0.48 -2.98
N MET A 482 -21.85 -0.30 -2.52
CA MET A 482 -22.90 -1.32 -2.58
C MET A 482 -23.20 -1.70 -4.03
N LEU A 483 -23.44 -0.71 -4.90
CA LEU A 483 -23.79 -0.93 -6.29
C LEU A 483 -22.69 -1.68 -7.05
N THR A 484 -21.43 -1.33 -6.79
CA THR A 484 -20.25 -2.01 -7.38
C THR A 484 -20.21 -3.49 -7.03
N ASN A 485 -20.25 -3.81 -5.73
CA ASN A 485 -20.15 -5.19 -5.27
C ASN A 485 -21.35 -6.03 -5.74
N LEU A 486 -22.55 -5.46 -5.71
CA LEU A 486 -23.76 -6.12 -6.20
C LEU A 486 -23.71 -6.35 -7.71
N PHE A 487 -23.24 -5.37 -8.49
CA PHE A 487 -23.13 -5.50 -9.94
C PHE A 487 -22.09 -6.55 -10.34
N PHE A 488 -20.87 -6.50 -9.79
CA PHE A 488 -19.82 -7.48 -10.11
C PHE A 488 -20.02 -8.83 -9.41
N ASN A 489 -21.06 -8.98 -8.59
CA ASN A 489 -21.38 -10.20 -7.87
C ASN A 489 -20.27 -10.66 -6.91
N ASN A 490 -19.70 -9.70 -6.17
CA ASN A 490 -18.78 -9.99 -5.09
C ASN A 490 -19.56 -10.50 -3.87
N ARG A 491 -19.55 -11.80 -3.65
CA ARG A 491 -20.32 -12.47 -2.57
C ARG A 491 -19.54 -12.66 -1.27
N ASP A 492 -18.35 -12.07 -1.16
CA ASP A 492 -17.59 -11.97 0.11
C ASP A 492 -17.99 -10.70 0.90
N PHE A 493 -18.55 -9.70 0.21
CA PHE A 493 -19.06 -8.43 0.75
C PHE A 493 -20.59 -8.47 0.94
N PRO A 494 -21.21 -7.86 2.00
CA PRO A 494 -20.61 -6.93 2.96
C PRO A 494 -20.17 -7.54 4.29
N GLY A 495 -20.33 -8.84 4.50
CA GLY A 495 -19.92 -9.50 5.75
C GLY A 495 -18.42 -9.47 5.98
N ASN A 496 -17.64 -9.53 4.89
CA ASN A 496 -16.23 -9.22 4.86
C ASN A 496 -15.95 -8.08 3.87
N ASN A 497 -14.70 -7.63 3.83
CA ASN A 497 -14.14 -6.70 2.85
C ASN A 497 -14.81 -5.32 2.84
N ILE A 498 -15.42 -4.93 3.96
CA ILE A 498 -15.82 -3.55 4.20
C ILE A 498 -14.74 -2.86 5.02
N VAL A 499 -14.20 -1.76 4.49
CA VAL A 499 -13.28 -0.87 5.20
C VAL A 499 -13.90 0.50 5.20
N MET A 500 -14.04 1.07 6.39
CA MET A 500 -14.54 2.42 6.57
C MET A 500 -13.58 3.24 7.42
N TRP A 501 -13.55 4.53 7.17
CA TRP A 501 -12.72 5.47 7.91
C TRP A 501 -13.44 6.80 8.10
N ARG A 502 -13.06 7.56 9.13
CA ARG A 502 -13.48 8.94 9.32
C ARG A 502 -12.38 9.77 9.96
N PRO A 503 -12.24 11.07 9.62
CA PRO A 503 -11.38 11.97 10.39
C PRO A 503 -11.96 12.18 11.79
N ARG A 504 -11.09 12.31 12.80
CA ARG A 504 -11.47 12.58 14.20
C ARG A 504 -11.77 14.07 14.45
N THR A 505 -12.60 14.64 13.59
CA THR A 505 -13.13 16.00 13.70
C THR A 505 -14.59 15.97 14.12
N GLU A 506 -15.11 17.10 14.61
CA GLU A 506 -16.51 17.23 15.03
C GLU A 506 -17.48 16.89 13.88
N ASP A 507 -17.16 17.35 12.67
CA ASP A 507 -17.96 17.11 11.45
C ASP A 507 -17.48 15.87 10.64
N GLY A 508 -16.65 15.02 11.23
CA GLY A 508 -16.04 13.88 10.55
C GLY A 508 -17.05 12.80 10.19
N ARG A 509 -17.13 12.44 8.90
CA ARG A 509 -18.07 11.44 8.37
C ARG A 509 -17.39 10.14 7.98
N TRP A 510 -18.08 9.02 8.13
CA TRP A 510 -17.67 7.73 7.61
C TRP A 510 -17.63 7.74 6.07
N ARG A 511 -16.48 7.33 5.53
CA ARG A 511 -16.15 7.10 4.11
C ARG A 511 -15.66 5.67 3.93
N TRP A 512 -15.56 5.18 2.71
CA TRP A 512 -15.24 3.76 2.45
C TRP A 512 -14.11 3.57 1.47
N ILE A 513 -13.29 2.55 1.73
CA ILE A 513 -12.27 2.06 0.80
C ILE A 513 -12.76 0.75 0.17
N MET A 514 -12.86 0.70 -1.14
CA MET A 514 -13.13 -0.53 -1.86
C MET A 514 -11.95 -1.51 -1.68
N LYS A 515 -12.28 -2.73 -1.25
CA LYS A 515 -11.29 -3.75 -0.89
C LYS A 515 -11.73 -5.12 -1.42
N ASP A 516 -10.75 -5.89 -1.89
CA ASP A 516 -10.84 -7.35 -2.09
C ASP A 516 -12.10 -7.78 -2.89
N THR A 517 -12.10 -7.38 -4.15
CA THR A 517 -13.20 -7.59 -5.10
C THR A 517 -12.95 -8.75 -6.07
N ASP A 518 -11.87 -9.51 -5.88
CA ASP A 518 -11.52 -10.62 -6.77
C ASP A 518 -12.58 -11.72 -6.84
N PHE A 519 -13.44 -11.85 -5.82
CA PHE A 519 -14.59 -12.76 -5.81
C PHE A 519 -15.78 -12.30 -6.70
N GLY A 520 -15.55 -11.35 -7.59
CA GLY A 520 -16.50 -10.86 -8.59
C GLY A 520 -16.18 -11.25 -10.04
N LEU A 521 -16.87 -10.60 -10.99
CA LEU A 521 -16.67 -10.72 -12.44
C LEU A 521 -16.79 -12.16 -12.99
N GLY A 522 -17.55 -13.02 -12.30
CA GLY A 522 -17.78 -14.41 -12.72
C GLY A 522 -16.71 -15.41 -12.26
N LEU A 523 -15.88 -15.07 -11.26
CA LEU A 523 -14.94 -16.03 -10.66
C LEU A 523 -15.67 -17.34 -10.26
N TYR A 524 -14.97 -18.47 -10.43
CA TYR A 524 -15.48 -19.84 -10.20
C TYR A 524 -16.73 -20.21 -11.01
N GLY A 525 -16.90 -19.61 -12.19
CA GLY A 525 -18.02 -19.93 -13.09
C GLY A 525 -19.37 -19.37 -12.62
N THR A 526 -19.33 -18.36 -11.75
CA THR A 526 -20.55 -17.72 -11.23
C THR A 526 -21.35 -17.08 -12.39
N GLN A 527 -22.65 -17.36 -12.42
CA GLN A 527 -23.51 -16.93 -13.53
C GLN A 527 -23.86 -15.43 -13.44
N PRO A 528 -24.01 -14.74 -14.59
CA PRO A 528 -24.34 -13.32 -14.63
C PRO A 528 -25.78 -12.99 -14.20
N ASP A 529 -26.65 -13.97 -14.08
CA ASP A 529 -28.06 -13.83 -13.65
C ASP A 529 -28.30 -14.11 -12.17
N TYR A 530 -27.26 -14.42 -11.39
CA TYR A 530 -27.37 -14.58 -9.93
C TYR A 530 -27.91 -13.30 -9.29
N ASN A 531 -29.06 -13.39 -8.62
CA ASN A 531 -29.81 -12.21 -8.16
C ASN A 531 -29.22 -11.63 -6.87
N THR A 532 -28.24 -10.74 -7.02
CA THR A 532 -27.55 -10.10 -5.89
C THR A 532 -28.44 -9.13 -5.12
N ILE A 533 -29.45 -8.55 -5.75
CA ILE A 533 -30.43 -7.68 -5.08
C ILE A 533 -31.29 -8.48 -4.11
N LYS A 534 -31.80 -9.64 -4.52
CA LYS A 534 -32.52 -10.53 -3.60
C LYS A 534 -31.59 -11.08 -2.52
N TRP A 535 -30.40 -11.51 -2.92
CA TRP A 535 -29.39 -12.05 -2.01
C TRP A 535 -29.03 -11.07 -0.88
N VAL A 536 -28.70 -9.81 -1.17
CA VAL A 536 -28.29 -8.86 -0.13
C VAL A 536 -29.43 -8.51 0.85
N ASN A 537 -30.68 -8.72 0.45
CA ASN A 537 -31.84 -8.45 1.27
C ASN A 537 -32.41 -9.68 2.00
N ASP A 538 -31.99 -10.90 1.63
CA ASP A 538 -32.49 -12.16 2.18
C ASP A 538 -31.35 -13.17 2.35
N ASN A 539 -30.90 -13.35 3.59
CA ASN A 539 -29.84 -14.30 3.93
C ASN A 539 -30.21 -15.78 3.72
N LYS A 540 -31.49 -16.07 3.39
CA LYS A 540 -31.96 -17.41 3.03
C LYS A 540 -31.96 -17.65 1.52
N TYR A 541 -31.63 -16.65 0.70
CA TYR A 541 -31.61 -16.79 -0.75
C TYR A 541 -30.61 -17.85 -1.23
N ASP A 542 -29.41 -17.86 -0.66
CA ASP A 542 -28.35 -18.85 -0.94
C ASP A 542 -27.60 -19.16 0.35
N SER A 543 -27.81 -20.36 0.89
CA SER A 543 -27.17 -20.80 2.13
C SER A 543 -25.64 -20.92 2.03
N ASN A 544 -25.09 -21.08 0.82
CA ASN A 544 -23.64 -21.25 0.63
C ASN A 544 -22.86 -19.94 0.80
N THR A 545 -23.56 -18.81 0.67
CA THR A 545 -22.98 -17.46 0.79
C THR A 545 -23.61 -16.67 1.93
N ALA A 546 -24.41 -17.33 2.78
CA ALA A 546 -25.17 -16.68 3.85
C ALA A 546 -24.28 -15.99 4.91
N TRP A 547 -23.05 -16.44 5.10
CA TRP A 547 -22.10 -15.82 6.02
C TRP A 547 -21.77 -14.37 5.64
N ALA A 548 -21.81 -14.02 4.35
CA ALA A 548 -21.48 -12.69 3.86
C ALA A 548 -22.65 -11.71 3.94
N ASN A 549 -23.91 -12.17 4.05
CA ASN A 549 -25.09 -11.30 4.03
C ASN A 549 -25.99 -11.46 5.26
N GLN A 550 -25.41 -11.79 6.43
CA GLN A 550 -26.15 -11.84 7.69
C GLN A 550 -26.92 -10.54 7.95
N PRO A 551 -28.08 -10.60 8.62
CA PRO A 551 -28.95 -9.43 8.80
C PRO A 551 -28.24 -8.21 9.37
N GLU A 552 -27.28 -8.41 10.26
CA GLU A 552 -26.50 -7.35 10.91
C GLU A 552 -25.58 -6.64 9.90
N HIS A 553 -24.95 -7.40 8.98
CA HIS A 553 -24.03 -6.86 7.96
C HIS A 553 -24.74 -6.06 6.86
N THR A 554 -26.00 -6.38 6.58
CA THR A 554 -26.81 -5.70 5.55
C THR A 554 -27.75 -4.65 6.13
N LEU A 555 -27.79 -4.48 7.45
CA LEU A 555 -28.75 -3.62 8.14
C LEU A 555 -28.69 -2.17 7.66
N LEU A 556 -27.48 -1.58 7.57
CA LEU A 556 -27.29 -0.19 7.15
C LEU A 556 -27.88 0.05 5.75
N PHE A 557 -27.55 -0.82 4.79
CA PHE A 557 -28.10 -0.74 3.43
C PHE A 557 -29.63 -0.87 3.41
N ARG A 558 -30.19 -1.84 4.13
CA ARG A 558 -31.64 -2.04 4.22
C ARG A 558 -32.37 -0.88 4.88
N LYS A 559 -31.71 -0.12 5.78
CA LYS A 559 -32.25 1.08 6.41
C LYS A 559 -32.23 2.26 5.44
N LEU A 560 -31.11 2.51 4.78
CA LEU A 560 -30.98 3.56 3.76
C LEU A 560 -31.96 3.36 2.59
N MET A 561 -32.15 2.12 2.13
CA MET A 561 -33.13 1.79 1.09
C MET A 561 -34.60 2.04 1.48
N LYS A 562 -34.90 2.35 2.76
CA LYS A 562 -36.23 2.81 3.21
C LYS A 562 -36.40 4.33 3.15
N THR A 563 -35.32 5.08 2.92
CA THR A 563 -35.40 6.53 2.71
C THR A 563 -35.66 6.80 1.22
N ASP A 564 -36.67 7.61 0.92
CA ASP A 564 -37.13 7.81 -0.47
C ASP A 564 -36.04 8.41 -1.37
N ASP A 565 -35.24 9.34 -0.83
CA ASP A 565 -34.16 9.99 -1.58
C ASP A 565 -32.99 9.06 -1.88
N PHE A 566 -32.54 8.25 -0.92
CA PHE A 566 -31.49 7.26 -1.16
C PHE A 566 -31.97 6.18 -2.11
N LYS A 567 -33.20 5.67 -1.92
CA LYS A 567 -33.79 4.68 -2.81
C LYS A 567 -33.90 5.21 -4.24
N ARG A 568 -34.34 6.45 -4.42
CA ARG A 568 -34.40 7.10 -5.74
C ARG A 568 -33.01 7.17 -6.37
N GLU A 569 -32.02 7.70 -5.65
CA GLU A 569 -30.65 7.80 -6.17
C GLU A 569 -30.04 6.42 -6.47
N PHE A 570 -30.31 5.40 -5.66
CA PHE A 570 -29.84 4.03 -5.92
C PHE A 570 -30.40 3.50 -7.23
N LEU A 571 -31.70 3.70 -7.49
CA LEU A 571 -32.34 3.27 -8.74
C LEU A 571 -31.80 4.04 -9.94
N ASP A 572 -31.63 5.36 -9.80
CA ASP A 572 -31.13 6.23 -10.87
C ASP A 572 -29.67 5.86 -11.22
N ARG A 573 -28.77 5.76 -10.23
CA ARG A 573 -27.38 5.33 -10.44
C ARG A 573 -27.28 3.91 -10.96
N ALA A 574 -28.11 2.97 -10.47
CA ALA A 574 -28.14 1.62 -11.01
C ALA A 574 -28.54 1.60 -12.49
N ALA A 575 -29.47 2.45 -12.93
CA ALA A 575 -29.79 2.53 -14.35
C ALA A 575 -28.68 3.23 -15.16
N ILE A 576 -28.20 4.36 -14.64
CA ILE A 576 -27.26 5.24 -15.34
C ILE A 576 -25.89 4.57 -15.48
N TYR A 577 -25.36 3.97 -14.42
CA TYR A 577 -24.05 3.33 -14.49
C TYR A 577 -24.04 2.17 -15.47
N MET A 578 -25.11 1.40 -15.58
CA MET A 578 -25.19 0.26 -16.49
C MET A 578 -25.25 0.68 -17.96
N GLY A 579 -25.77 1.86 -18.27
CA GLY A 579 -25.71 2.44 -19.62
C GLY A 579 -24.46 3.27 -19.89
N ASP A 580 -23.70 3.58 -18.85
CA ASP A 580 -22.49 4.41 -18.91
C ASP A 580 -21.21 3.53 -18.86
N PHE A 581 -20.78 3.10 -17.67
CA PHE A 581 -19.50 2.39 -17.47
C PHE A 581 -19.60 0.99 -16.80
N LEU A 582 -20.64 0.70 -16.01
CA LEU A 582 -20.91 -0.64 -15.45
C LEU A 582 -21.55 -1.57 -16.49
N ASN A 583 -20.83 -1.78 -17.59
CA ASN A 583 -21.20 -2.67 -18.68
C ASN A 583 -19.93 -3.21 -19.35
N GLU A 584 -20.11 -3.99 -20.43
CA GLU A 584 -18.99 -4.54 -21.17
C GLU A 584 -18.03 -3.45 -21.68
N ARG A 585 -18.55 -2.36 -22.26
CA ARG A 585 -17.73 -1.29 -22.82
C ARG A 585 -16.85 -0.67 -21.74
N GLY A 586 -17.44 -0.09 -20.70
CA GLY A 586 -16.69 0.62 -19.66
C GLY A 586 -15.71 -0.29 -18.90
N THR A 587 -16.13 -1.52 -18.59
CA THR A 587 -15.23 -2.49 -17.94
C THR A 587 -14.06 -2.87 -18.86
N ARG A 588 -14.29 -3.01 -20.18
CA ARG A 588 -13.23 -3.38 -21.13
C ARG A 588 -12.25 -2.26 -21.43
N GLU A 589 -12.68 -1.00 -21.33
CA GLU A 589 -11.79 0.15 -21.46
C GLU A 589 -10.70 0.17 -20.39
N VAL A 590 -11.01 -0.32 -19.19
CA VAL A 590 -10.04 -0.52 -18.11
C VAL A 590 -9.30 -1.85 -18.26
N TRP A 591 -10.03 -2.95 -18.50
CA TRP A 591 -9.44 -4.29 -18.59
C TRP A 591 -8.43 -4.41 -19.73
N ASP A 592 -8.81 -4.07 -20.96
CA ASP A 592 -8.01 -4.43 -22.14
C ASP A 592 -6.58 -3.86 -22.06
N PRO A 593 -6.33 -2.59 -21.67
CA PRO A 593 -4.98 -2.09 -21.41
C PRO A 593 -4.23 -2.88 -20.32
N MET A 594 -4.89 -3.24 -19.22
CA MET A 594 -4.28 -4.04 -18.15
C MET A 594 -3.88 -5.43 -18.63
N TYR A 595 -4.73 -6.08 -19.44
CA TYR A 595 -4.40 -7.35 -20.07
C TYR A 595 -3.18 -7.22 -21.00
N GLU A 596 -3.13 -6.17 -21.80
CA GLU A 596 -2.00 -5.89 -22.71
C GLU A 596 -0.67 -5.75 -21.96
N MET A 597 -0.68 -5.20 -20.73
CA MET A 597 0.51 -5.12 -19.88
C MET A 597 1.02 -6.51 -19.45
N ILE A 598 0.12 -7.41 -19.04
CA ILE A 598 0.52 -8.68 -18.42
C ILE A 598 0.63 -9.85 -19.40
N LYS A 599 0.00 -9.80 -20.57
CA LYS A 599 -0.21 -10.96 -21.46
C LYS A 599 1.07 -11.72 -21.87
N TYR A 600 2.21 -11.04 -21.93
CA TYR A 600 3.49 -11.68 -22.29
C TYR A 600 4.20 -12.31 -21.10
N GLU A 601 3.99 -11.77 -19.90
CA GLU A 601 4.63 -12.27 -18.68
C GLU A 601 3.79 -13.33 -17.99
N TYR A 602 2.46 -13.20 -18.02
CA TYR A 602 1.53 -14.10 -17.35
C TYR A 602 1.73 -15.60 -17.70
N PRO A 603 1.96 -16.00 -18.97
CA PRO A 603 2.29 -17.39 -19.29
C PRO A 603 3.56 -17.93 -18.61
N ASN A 604 4.53 -17.07 -18.29
CA ASN A 604 5.74 -17.45 -17.56
C ASN A 604 5.49 -17.53 -16.06
N HIS A 605 4.66 -16.64 -15.51
CA HIS A 605 4.20 -16.72 -14.13
C HIS A 605 3.40 -18.01 -13.88
N ARG A 606 2.40 -18.31 -14.72
CA ARG A 606 1.49 -19.46 -14.49
C ARG A 606 2.23 -20.79 -14.50
N LYS A 607 3.21 -20.97 -15.39
CA LYS A 607 4.04 -22.18 -15.50
C LYS A 607 4.77 -22.55 -14.19
N LEU A 608 5.02 -21.60 -13.29
CA LEU A 608 5.65 -21.88 -11.99
C LEU A 608 4.75 -22.65 -11.04
N PHE A 609 3.43 -22.50 -11.16
CA PHE A 609 2.45 -23.01 -10.19
C PHE A 609 1.59 -24.12 -10.77
N ASN A 610 1.25 -24.01 -12.05
CA ASN A 610 0.58 -25.08 -12.77
C ASN A 610 1.04 -25.11 -14.23
N GLN A 611 2.04 -25.94 -14.50
CA GLN A 611 2.60 -26.13 -15.85
C GLN A 611 1.60 -26.75 -16.86
N TRP A 612 0.53 -27.38 -16.37
CA TRP A 612 -0.49 -28.04 -17.17
C TRP A 612 -1.75 -27.19 -17.35
N TRP A 613 -1.77 -25.98 -16.81
CA TRP A 613 -2.98 -25.15 -16.78
C TRP A 613 -3.52 -24.92 -18.20
N PRO A 614 -4.78 -25.31 -18.48
CA PRO A 614 -5.42 -25.09 -19.77
C PRO A 614 -5.79 -23.61 -20.01
N ASN A 615 -6.22 -23.33 -21.23
CA ASN A 615 -6.17 -22.07 -21.96
C ASN A 615 -6.67 -20.81 -21.20
N TYR A 616 -5.77 -19.87 -20.91
CA TYR A 616 -6.11 -18.54 -20.35
C TYR A 616 -7.20 -17.79 -21.14
N SER A 617 -7.34 -18.08 -22.44
CA SER A 617 -8.42 -17.52 -23.26
C SER A 617 -9.81 -17.92 -22.77
N ASP A 618 -9.97 -19.07 -22.13
CA ASP A 618 -11.27 -19.56 -21.65
C ASP A 618 -11.70 -18.77 -20.42
N GLU A 619 -10.76 -18.43 -19.53
CA GLU A 619 -10.99 -17.53 -18.39
C GLU A 619 -11.34 -16.11 -18.86
N LEU A 620 -10.58 -15.58 -19.83
CA LEU A 620 -10.88 -14.29 -20.46
C LEU A 620 -12.28 -14.30 -21.08
N SER A 621 -12.63 -15.35 -21.83
CA SER A 621 -13.92 -15.49 -22.50
C SER A 621 -15.07 -15.62 -21.51
N SER A 622 -14.88 -16.35 -20.41
CA SER A 622 -15.89 -16.55 -19.37
C SER A 622 -16.21 -15.25 -18.65
N ALA A 623 -15.20 -14.50 -18.24
CA ALA A 623 -15.40 -13.21 -17.58
C ALA A 623 -15.93 -12.13 -18.54
N ARG A 624 -15.53 -12.13 -19.83
CA ARG A 624 -16.14 -11.27 -20.86
C ARG A 624 -17.62 -11.61 -21.08
N SER A 625 -17.97 -12.89 -21.13
CA SER A 625 -19.36 -13.37 -21.23
C SER A 625 -20.19 -12.96 -20.02
N PHE A 626 -19.62 -13.00 -18.81
CA PHE A 626 -20.26 -12.50 -17.61
C PHE A 626 -20.63 -11.02 -17.77
N ILE A 627 -19.65 -10.14 -18.05
CA ILE A 627 -19.89 -8.69 -18.08
C ILE A 627 -20.81 -8.27 -19.23
N ALA A 628 -20.73 -8.92 -20.39
CA ALA A 628 -21.61 -8.69 -21.54
C ALA A 628 -23.09 -8.94 -21.23
N LYS A 629 -23.39 -9.85 -20.29
CA LYS A 629 -24.75 -10.20 -19.91
C LYS A 629 -25.22 -9.51 -18.63
N ARG A 630 -24.30 -9.19 -17.72
CA ARG A 630 -24.60 -8.77 -16.36
C ARG A 630 -25.48 -7.53 -16.28
N ALA A 631 -25.19 -6.50 -17.08
CA ALA A 631 -25.98 -5.26 -17.08
C ALA A 631 -27.46 -5.51 -17.40
N ASN A 632 -27.76 -6.35 -18.40
CA ASN A 632 -29.13 -6.67 -18.76
C ASN A 632 -29.89 -7.35 -17.61
N TYR A 633 -29.28 -8.36 -16.98
CA TYR A 633 -29.91 -9.02 -15.84
C TYR A 633 -30.05 -8.08 -14.64
N PHE A 634 -29.08 -7.21 -14.40
CA PHE A 634 -29.12 -6.32 -13.24
C PHE A 634 -30.24 -5.26 -13.35
N TYR A 635 -30.53 -4.74 -14.55
CA TYR A 635 -31.72 -3.91 -14.77
C TYR A 635 -33.00 -4.63 -14.30
N ASP A 636 -33.16 -5.89 -14.71
CA ASP A 636 -34.34 -6.70 -14.37
C ASP A 636 -34.38 -7.01 -12.85
N MET A 637 -33.25 -7.35 -12.23
CA MET A 637 -33.16 -7.59 -10.78
C MET A 637 -33.63 -6.39 -9.95
N VAL A 638 -33.18 -5.18 -10.32
CA VAL A 638 -33.56 -3.94 -9.65
C VAL A 638 -35.03 -3.61 -9.90
N ALA A 639 -35.50 -3.76 -11.15
CA ALA A 639 -36.89 -3.53 -11.52
C ALA A 639 -37.84 -4.43 -10.73
N ASP A 640 -37.57 -5.74 -10.71
CA ASP A 640 -38.41 -6.76 -10.10
C ASP A 640 -38.47 -6.60 -8.57
N TYR A 641 -37.32 -6.35 -7.93
CA TYR A 641 -37.26 -6.31 -6.46
C TYR A 641 -37.82 -5.00 -5.89
N TYR A 642 -37.46 -3.86 -6.48
CA TYR A 642 -37.84 -2.53 -5.95
C TYR A 642 -39.09 -1.93 -6.58
N GLY A 643 -39.67 -2.58 -7.59
CA GLY A 643 -40.81 -2.06 -8.35
C GLY A 643 -40.44 -0.79 -9.11
N ALA A 644 -39.25 -0.75 -9.72
CA ALA A 644 -38.72 0.47 -10.34
C ALA A 644 -39.47 0.88 -11.62
N GLY A 645 -40.20 -0.06 -12.24
CA GLY A 645 -40.76 0.06 -13.59
C GLY A 645 -40.06 -0.90 -14.54
N LYS A 646 -40.65 -1.16 -15.72
CA LYS A 646 -40.01 -2.03 -16.71
C LYS A 646 -38.76 -1.33 -17.27
N PRO A 647 -37.61 -2.01 -17.44
CA PRO A 647 -36.48 -1.42 -18.16
C PRO A 647 -36.85 -1.16 -19.63
N SER A 648 -36.71 0.07 -20.09
CA SER A 648 -36.92 0.49 -21.49
C SER A 648 -35.63 1.10 -22.05
N VAL A 649 -35.34 0.85 -23.32
CA VAL A 649 -34.11 1.32 -23.98
C VAL A 649 -34.08 2.84 -24.01
N LEU A 650 -32.97 3.40 -23.54
CA LEU A 650 -32.69 4.82 -23.57
C LEU A 650 -31.28 5.04 -24.13
N LYS A 651 -31.19 5.95 -25.10
CA LYS A 651 -29.93 6.36 -25.69
C LYS A 651 -29.79 7.88 -25.65
N VAL A 652 -28.62 8.37 -25.29
CA VAL A 652 -28.27 9.79 -25.37
C VAL A 652 -27.05 9.95 -26.27
N ASN A 653 -27.15 10.82 -27.26
CA ASN A 653 -26.11 11.13 -28.25
C ASN A 653 -25.58 9.91 -29.02
N SER A 654 -26.39 8.86 -29.15
CA SER A 654 -25.96 7.59 -29.77
C SER A 654 -25.78 7.64 -31.28
N ASN A 655 -26.31 8.67 -31.94
CA ASN A 655 -26.17 8.86 -33.39
C ASN A 655 -25.27 10.05 -33.73
N THR A 656 -24.75 10.76 -32.74
CA THR A 656 -23.85 11.89 -32.90
C THR A 656 -22.40 11.40 -32.88
N ASP A 657 -21.56 11.90 -33.79
CA ASP A 657 -20.14 11.54 -33.81
C ASP A 657 -19.45 12.06 -32.53
N GLU A 658 -18.62 11.22 -31.89
CA GLU A 658 -17.93 11.61 -30.64
C GLU A 658 -17.07 12.88 -30.81
N THR A 659 -16.57 13.17 -32.02
CA THR A 659 -15.80 14.39 -32.30
C THR A 659 -16.65 15.65 -32.26
N GLU A 660 -17.94 15.57 -32.60
CA GLU A 660 -18.88 16.70 -32.49
C GLU A 660 -19.24 16.98 -31.02
N LEU A 661 -19.10 15.97 -30.16
CA LEU A 661 -19.38 16.05 -28.72
C LEU A 661 -18.17 16.50 -27.89
N GLU A 662 -17.03 16.84 -28.51
CA GLU A 662 -15.85 17.34 -27.78
C GLU A 662 -16.25 18.53 -26.90
N GLY A 663 -16.01 18.50 -25.59
CA GLY A 663 -16.40 19.58 -24.67
C GLY A 663 -17.88 19.63 -24.28
N VAL A 664 -18.70 18.66 -24.73
CA VAL A 664 -20.04 18.43 -24.21
C VAL A 664 -19.94 17.58 -22.93
N THR A 665 -20.64 17.99 -21.88
CA THR A 665 -20.86 17.16 -20.68
C THR A 665 -22.34 16.90 -20.52
N ILE A 666 -22.71 15.67 -20.16
CA ILE A 666 -24.10 15.27 -19.95
C ILE A 666 -24.31 14.80 -18.52
N LYS A 667 -25.40 15.25 -17.90
CA LYS A 667 -25.90 14.75 -16.61
C LYS A 667 -27.28 14.12 -16.79
N MET A 668 -27.53 13.04 -16.05
CA MET A 668 -28.82 12.36 -15.98
C MET A 668 -29.27 12.32 -14.52
N ASN A 669 -30.37 13.00 -14.19
CA ASN A 669 -30.80 13.22 -12.79
C ASN A 669 -29.66 13.74 -11.90
N GLY A 670 -28.85 14.66 -12.42
CA GLY A 670 -27.69 15.23 -11.74
C GLY A 670 -26.45 14.32 -11.69
N ILE A 671 -26.53 13.08 -12.17
CA ILE A 671 -25.39 12.16 -12.26
C ILE A 671 -24.66 12.41 -13.56
N GLU A 672 -23.41 12.87 -13.47
CA GLU A 672 -22.55 13.11 -14.63
C GLU A 672 -22.12 11.79 -15.28
N LEU A 673 -22.23 11.75 -16.61
CA LEU A 673 -21.81 10.59 -17.38
C LEU A 673 -20.29 10.61 -17.61
N SER A 674 -19.66 9.44 -17.66
CA SER A 674 -18.24 9.29 -17.99
C SER A 674 -17.89 9.81 -19.39
N ARG A 675 -18.90 9.86 -20.27
CA ARG A 675 -18.84 10.40 -21.63
C ARG A 675 -20.15 11.11 -21.95
N PRO A 676 -20.19 12.03 -22.92
CA PRO A 676 -21.44 12.63 -23.37
C PRO A 676 -22.38 11.66 -24.12
N ILE A 677 -22.20 10.34 -23.97
CA ILE A 677 -22.98 9.29 -24.63
C ILE A 677 -23.49 8.31 -23.59
N PHE A 678 -24.78 7.98 -23.69
CA PHE A 678 -25.44 6.94 -22.89
C PHE A 678 -26.05 5.88 -23.82
N ASP A 679 -25.76 4.60 -23.58
CA ASP A 679 -26.41 3.48 -24.29
C ASP A 679 -26.83 2.40 -23.29
N GLY A 680 -28.09 2.50 -22.84
CA GLY A 680 -28.57 1.63 -21.77
C GLY A 680 -30.09 1.55 -21.71
N LYS A 681 -30.59 1.39 -20.48
CA LYS A 681 -32.02 1.35 -20.18
C LYS A 681 -32.34 2.27 -19.01
N TYR A 682 -33.58 2.71 -18.94
CA TYR A 682 -34.13 3.39 -17.78
C TYR A 682 -35.51 2.84 -17.46
N TYR A 683 -36.00 3.06 -16.25
CA TYR A 683 -37.24 2.44 -15.78
C TYR A 683 -38.49 3.24 -16.18
N THR A 684 -39.50 2.56 -16.71
CA THR A 684 -40.75 3.21 -17.12
C THR A 684 -41.54 3.74 -15.93
N GLY A 685 -42.23 4.87 -16.13
CA GLY A 685 -42.96 5.58 -15.07
C GLY A 685 -42.08 6.41 -14.13
N LYS A 686 -40.74 6.37 -14.27
CA LYS A 686 -39.81 7.24 -13.56
C LYS A 686 -39.54 8.52 -14.36
N GLU A 687 -39.38 9.61 -13.65
CA GLU A 687 -38.92 10.87 -14.22
C GLU A 687 -37.41 10.81 -14.44
N LEU A 688 -36.98 11.37 -15.57
CA LEU A 688 -35.59 11.52 -15.95
C LEU A 688 -35.39 12.93 -16.49
N THR A 689 -34.35 13.58 -16.01
CA THR A 689 -33.85 14.87 -16.50
C THR A 689 -32.50 14.63 -17.16
N VAL A 690 -32.38 15.02 -18.43
CA VAL A 690 -31.11 15.02 -19.16
C VAL A 690 -30.64 16.45 -19.32
N GLU A 691 -29.41 16.74 -18.93
CA GLU A 691 -28.84 18.08 -18.90
C GLU A 691 -27.51 18.09 -19.64
N GLY A 692 -27.31 19.11 -20.49
CA GLY A 692 -26.07 19.38 -21.18
C GLY A 692 -25.45 20.67 -20.66
N ASN A 693 -24.13 20.82 -20.80
CA ASN A 693 -23.50 22.08 -20.42
C ASN A 693 -23.92 23.24 -21.33
N ALA A 694 -24.08 24.39 -20.70
CA ALA A 694 -24.62 25.58 -21.33
C ALA A 694 -23.76 26.10 -22.48
N GLU A 695 -22.47 25.86 -22.46
CA GLU A 695 -21.57 26.37 -23.49
C GLU A 695 -21.81 25.66 -24.83
N ARG A 696 -22.34 24.42 -24.81
CA ARG A 696 -22.40 23.56 -26.00
C ARG A 696 -23.79 23.10 -26.38
N VAL A 697 -24.70 22.90 -25.43
CA VAL A 697 -26.03 22.37 -25.70
C VAL A 697 -27.05 23.51 -25.74
N LYS A 698 -27.93 23.55 -26.76
CA LYS A 698 -29.04 24.53 -26.86
C LYS A 698 -30.43 23.91 -26.87
N GLY A 699 -30.50 22.59 -27.02
CA GLY A 699 -31.77 21.87 -27.14
C GLY A 699 -31.54 20.37 -27.30
N TRP A 700 -32.62 19.65 -27.55
CA TRP A 700 -32.63 18.20 -27.65
C TRP A 700 -33.56 17.73 -28.77
N THR A 701 -33.07 16.84 -29.63
CA THR A 701 -33.91 16.05 -30.52
C THR A 701 -34.30 14.76 -29.81
N VAL A 702 -35.58 14.60 -29.51
CA VAL A 702 -36.12 13.43 -28.82
C VAL A 702 -36.91 12.57 -29.80
N THR A 703 -36.47 11.33 -29.98
CA THR A 703 -37.13 10.33 -30.82
C THR A 703 -37.62 9.17 -29.98
N THR A 704 -38.91 8.85 -30.07
CA THR A 704 -39.54 7.72 -29.38
C THR A 704 -40.10 6.73 -30.40
N VAL A 705 -39.82 5.45 -30.20
CA VAL A 705 -40.32 4.36 -31.06
C VAL A 705 -41.22 3.44 -30.24
N THR A 706 -42.47 3.25 -30.66
CA THR A 706 -43.43 2.33 -30.03
C THR A 706 -44.00 1.40 -31.09
N GLY A 707 -43.60 0.12 -31.04
CA GLY A 707 -43.90 -0.82 -32.12
C GLY A 707 -43.28 -0.34 -33.45
N THR A 708 -44.11 -0.05 -34.45
CA THR A 708 -43.69 0.51 -35.75
C THR A 708 -43.78 2.04 -35.83
N LYS A 709 -44.39 2.70 -34.83
CA LYS A 709 -44.58 4.16 -34.84
C LYS A 709 -43.30 4.85 -34.34
N LYS A 710 -42.83 5.84 -35.11
CA LYS A 710 -41.72 6.73 -34.74
C LYS A 710 -42.26 8.15 -34.57
N GLU A 711 -41.97 8.77 -33.43
CA GLU A 711 -42.27 10.17 -33.14
C GLU A 711 -40.97 10.90 -32.83
N THR A 712 -40.80 12.10 -33.40
CA THR A 712 -39.62 12.95 -33.16
C THR A 712 -40.11 14.35 -32.81
N LYS A 713 -39.51 14.96 -31.78
CA LYS A 713 -39.74 16.35 -31.38
C LYS A 713 -38.42 17.03 -31.01
N GLU A 714 -38.38 18.34 -31.12
CA GLU A 714 -37.29 19.16 -30.59
C GLU A 714 -37.74 19.82 -29.29
N VAL A 715 -36.80 20.00 -28.37
CA VAL A 715 -37.00 20.68 -27.08
C VAL A 715 -35.91 21.71 -26.93
N ASP A 716 -36.30 22.97 -26.71
CA ASP A 716 -35.35 24.06 -26.48
C ASP A 716 -34.82 24.02 -25.03
N GLY A 717 -33.57 24.47 -24.86
CA GLY A 717 -32.91 24.58 -23.56
C GLY A 717 -31.92 23.46 -23.27
N GLU A 718 -31.08 23.71 -22.27
CA GLU A 718 -29.97 22.84 -21.88
C GLU A 718 -30.41 21.64 -21.03
N SER A 719 -31.66 21.62 -20.59
CA SER A 719 -32.22 20.56 -19.73
C SER A 719 -33.57 20.10 -20.29
N TYR A 720 -33.80 18.78 -20.26
CA TYR A 720 -35.06 18.16 -20.65
C TYR A 720 -35.51 17.11 -19.64
N THR A 721 -36.61 17.39 -18.95
CA THR A 721 -37.28 16.50 -18.00
C THR A 721 -38.47 15.80 -18.65
N PHE A 722 -38.58 14.49 -18.46
CA PHE A 722 -39.69 13.69 -18.96
C PHE A 722 -39.90 12.41 -18.15
N THR A 723 -41.10 11.84 -18.22
CA THR A 723 -41.37 10.51 -17.66
C THR A 723 -41.06 9.43 -18.70
N MET A 724 -40.23 8.46 -18.35
CA MET A 724 -39.91 7.33 -19.22
C MET A 724 -41.17 6.51 -19.54
N THR A 725 -41.40 6.28 -20.82
CA THR A 725 -42.61 5.60 -21.33
C THR A 725 -42.34 4.14 -21.68
N ASN A 726 -43.40 3.36 -21.91
CA ASN A 726 -43.30 1.97 -22.39
C ASN A 726 -42.92 1.85 -23.89
N ALA A 727 -42.24 2.85 -24.43
CA ALA A 727 -41.68 2.80 -25.77
C ALA A 727 -40.69 1.63 -25.93
N THR A 728 -40.55 1.14 -27.15
CA THR A 728 -39.51 0.19 -27.54
C THR A 728 -38.12 0.82 -27.36
N SER A 729 -37.97 2.09 -27.72
CA SER A 729 -36.75 2.88 -27.48
C SER A 729 -37.03 4.37 -27.40
N THR A 730 -36.25 5.06 -26.58
CA THR A 730 -36.15 6.53 -26.56
C THR A 730 -34.71 6.93 -26.89
N THR A 731 -34.54 7.85 -27.83
CA THR A 731 -33.24 8.40 -28.22
C THR A 731 -33.28 9.92 -28.06
N ILE A 732 -32.29 10.48 -27.39
CA ILE A 732 -32.16 11.91 -27.10
C ILE A 732 -30.81 12.37 -27.68
N GLU A 733 -30.83 13.26 -28.65
CA GLU A 733 -29.61 13.80 -29.26
C GLU A 733 -29.51 15.28 -28.91
N ALA A 734 -28.35 15.72 -28.41
CA ALA A 734 -28.09 17.11 -28.09
C ALA A 734 -28.06 17.94 -29.36
N ILE A 735 -28.80 19.05 -29.36
CA ILE A 735 -28.70 20.08 -30.39
C ILE A 735 -27.58 21.01 -29.95
N LEU A 736 -26.48 21.01 -30.70
CA LEU A 736 -25.29 21.77 -30.35
C LEU A 736 -25.39 23.24 -30.80
N LYS A 737 -24.81 24.15 -30.02
CA LYS A 737 -24.60 25.55 -30.41
C LYS A 737 -23.60 25.59 -31.58
N ASP A 738 -23.79 26.54 -32.50
CA ASP A 738 -22.85 26.73 -33.61
C ASP A 738 -21.46 27.02 -33.01
N ASP A 739 -20.45 26.34 -33.54
CA ASP A 739 -19.09 26.30 -33.01
C ASP A 739 -18.51 27.73 -32.91
N THR A 740 -18.65 28.35 -31.74
CA THR A 740 -18.05 29.66 -31.42
C THR A 740 -16.76 29.51 -30.63
N SER A 741 -16.37 28.27 -30.30
CA SER A 741 -15.04 27.92 -29.80
C SER A 741 -14.09 27.66 -30.96
N VAL A 742 -13.66 28.74 -31.62
CA VAL A 742 -12.39 28.74 -32.33
C VAL A 742 -11.31 28.36 -31.31
N GLY A 743 -10.86 27.10 -31.32
CA GLY A 743 -9.60 26.64 -30.73
C GLY A 743 -8.38 27.25 -31.43
N GLY A 744 -8.45 28.53 -31.79
CA GLY A 744 -7.34 29.32 -32.26
C GLY A 744 -6.53 29.75 -31.07
N VAL A 745 -5.42 29.06 -30.83
CA VAL A 745 -4.35 29.62 -30.00
C VAL A 745 -3.88 30.89 -30.70
N SER A 746 -4.19 32.07 -30.16
CA SER A 746 -3.54 33.31 -30.59
C SER A 746 -2.09 33.24 -30.15
N CYS A 747 -1.23 32.74 -31.03
CA CYS A 747 0.20 32.89 -30.87
C CYS A 747 0.53 34.29 -31.37
N ASP A 748 0.60 35.27 -30.46
CA ASP A 748 1.20 36.55 -30.81
C ASP A 748 2.62 36.28 -31.35
N GLU A 749 2.87 36.79 -32.56
CA GLU A 749 4.19 36.91 -33.21
C GLU A 749 4.91 35.67 -33.80
N THR A 750 4.22 34.65 -34.33
CA THR A 750 4.92 33.62 -35.15
C THR A 750 4.33 33.43 -36.55
N LYS A 751 5.21 33.22 -37.54
CA LYS A 751 4.83 33.04 -38.95
C LYS A 751 4.00 31.75 -39.07
N ALA A 752 2.85 31.80 -39.76
CA ALA A 752 1.91 30.69 -39.93
C ALA A 752 2.52 29.38 -40.49
N SER A 753 3.74 29.42 -41.00
CA SER A 753 4.50 28.26 -41.49
C SER A 753 5.33 27.53 -40.44
N ASP A 754 5.45 28.03 -39.20
CA ASP A 754 6.26 27.40 -38.15
C ASP A 754 5.47 26.31 -37.40
N ILE A 755 6.16 25.25 -36.95
CA ILE A 755 5.63 24.21 -36.08
C ILE A 755 6.12 24.46 -34.66
N LEU A 756 5.22 24.52 -33.68
CA LEU A 756 5.51 24.78 -32.28
C LEU A 756 5.07 23.60 -31.39
N THR A 757 5.64 23.45 -30.20
CA THR A 757 5.06 22.60 -29.14
C THR A 757 3.77 23.22 -28.62
N LEU A 758 2.98 22.46 -27.84
CA LEU A 758 1.81 23.02 -27.14
C LEU A 758 2.18 24.15 -26.17
N SER A 759 3.43 24.18 -25.70
CA SER A 759 4.00 25.26 -24.87
C SER A 759 4.54 26.46 -25.66
N GLY A 760 4.30 26.54 -26.98
CA GLY A 760 4.70 27.67 -27.81
C GLY A 760 6.17 27.68 -28.26
N VAL A 761 6.92 26.60 -28.04
CA VAL A 761 8.34 26.52 -28.45
C VAL A 761 8.44 26.12 -29.92
N THR A 762 9.10 26.91 -30.76
CA THR A 762 9.27 26.58 -32.18
C THR A 762 10.16 25.35 -32.36
N VAL A 763 9.60 24.28 -32.91
CA VAL A 763 10.29 23.01 -33.20
C VAL A 763 10.78 22.94 -34.64
N ARG A 764 10.14 23.67 -35.57
CA ARG A 764 10.57 23.77 -36.97
C ARG A 764 10.09 25.08 -37.60
N LYS A 765 11.00 25.82 -38.25
CA LYS A 765 10.67 27.07 -38.96
C LYS A 765 10.35 26.82 -40.44
N ASN A 766 9.43 27.60 -41.02
CA ASN A 766 9.02 27.57 -42.44
C ASN A 766 8.68 26.16 -42.95
N ALA A 767 8.01 25.34 -42.14
CA ALA A 767 7.69 23.96 -42.46
C ALA A 767 6.63 23.85 -43.58
N THR A 768 6.89 22.98 -44.55
CA THR A 768 5.93 22.57 -45.59
C THR A 768 5.25 21.22 -45.27
N ASN A 769 5.79 20.45 -44.31
CA ASN A 769 5.26 19.17 -43.85
C ASN A 769 5.72 18.81 -42.42
N THR A 770 5.09 17.78 -41.85
CA THR A 770 5.32 17.26 -40.48
C THR A 770 6.27 16.07 -40.41
N LYS A 771 6.90 15.66 -41.54
CA LYS A 771 7.75 14.46 -41.57
C LYS A 771 9.00 14.64 -40.68
N GLY A 772 9.32 13.62 -39.89
CA GLY A 772 10.49 13.58 -39.01
C GLY A 772 10.32 14.30 -37.67
N LEU A 773 9.11 14.72 -37.31
CA LEU A 773 8.79 15.12 -35.93
C LEU A 773 8.65 13.87 -35.05
N ARG A 774 8.98 14.00 -33.77
CA ARG A 774 8.74 12.94 -32.79
C ARG A 774 7.22 12.76 -32.62
N PRO A 775 6.75 11.58 -32.21
CA PRO A 775 5.35 11.41 -31.88
C PRO A 775 4.92 12.40 -30.79
N GLY A 776 3.78 13.06 -30.97
CA GLY A 776 3.30 14.08 -30.05
C GLY A 776 2.38 15.11 -30.69
N ALA A 777 1.86 16.01 -29.84
CA ALA A 777 1.01 17.13 -30.24
C ALA A 777 1.84 18.38 -30.52
N TYR A 778 1.58 19.04 -31.65
CA TYR A 778 2.24 20.27 -32.07
C TYR A 778 1.22 21.29 -32.58
N ILE A 779 1.58 22.56 -32.62
CA ILE A 779 0.80 23.63 -33.25
C ILE A 779 1.42 23.90 -34.63
N TRP A 780 0.64 23.81 -35.70
CA TRP A 780 1.06 24.19 -37.06
C TRP A 780 -0.09 24.81 -37.83
N LYS A 781 0.13 25.94 -38.52
CA LYS A 781 -0.91 26.71 -39.23
C LYS A 781 -2.14 27.00 -38.36
N ASN A 782 -1.89 27.39 -37.10
CA ASN A 782 -2.91 27.69 -36.09
C ASN A 782 -3.85 26.51 -35.77
N LYS A 783 -3.37 25.26 -35.92
CA LYS A 783 -4.10 24.05 -35.54
C LYS A 783 -3.21 23.11 -34.73
N ILE A 784 -3.80 22.40 -33.78
CA ILE A 784 -3.12 21.26 -33.15
C ILE A 784 -3.05 20.13 -34.18
N ILE A 785 -1.84 19.60 -34.39
CA ILE A 785 -1.57 18.45 -35.24
C ILE A 785 -1.00 17.33 -34.37
N MET A 786 -1.52 16.12 -34.57
CA MET A 786 -0.99 14.92 -33.93
C MET A 786 -0.03 14.24 -34.89
N VAL A 787 1.23 14.11 -34.48
CA VAL A 787 2.21 13.28 -35.18
C VAL A 787 2.16 11.91 -34.53
N ASN A 788 1.60 10.93 -35.23
CA ASN A 788 1.59 9.54 -34.77
C ASN A 788 2.87 8.84 -35.22
N GLY A 789 3.49 8.05 -34.34
CA GLY A 789 4.65 7.24 -34.69
C GLY A 789 4.29 6.26 -35.80
N ARG A 790 5.04 6.29 -36.90
CA ARG A 790 5.12 5.19 -37.86
C ARG A 790 6.53 4.65 -37.87
#